data_AF-A0A178CDR5-F1
#
_entry.id   AF-A0A178CDR5-F1
#
_cell.length_a   1.000
_cell.length_b   1.000
_cell.length_c   1.000
_cell.angle_alpha   90.00
_cell.angle_beta   90.00
_cell.angle_gamma   90.00
#
_symmetry.space_group_name_H-M   'P 1'
#
loop_
_entity.id
_entity.type
_entity.pdbx_description
1 polymer ?
#
loop_
_entity_poly.entity_id
_entity_poly.type
_entity_poly.pdbx_seq_one_letter_code
_entity_poly.pdbx_strand_id
1 'polypeptide(L)'
;MVAVPFPVEIPEASPFGPQNIPFGIFSTPQGVGLGTKPRAGVALGDYVIELHELARHGVFDTHQNTSRILRQVFLESTLNSFAALEAGERRWVRQTIIENVTSEKSVLFTDPGLNEKAFVLARDTQMHLPMDITDYTDSFSSLIHAENSLKPLGLDLPPAFKLYPLGYNGRCSSIFPSGHQIHRPSGFFIKEGDTQPAFQISRKMDFEIELGAFISKPVPHGQTIDAKTAADHIFGYVLHNDWSARDIQPYEMPPLGPMHSKGFVTTISPWIVTVDALASCCTGPPTSNATPIHSSLVTDEASHGVYDIEFTASVARCGNSPVEIVRSNYRHSYWSVPQMIAYQSSGGWGINTGDLVASGTVSSPAPEIKKGLGSYGCLLECFAQQHELPAVGGKSMSWLEDGDELAIQGWFRTADDPISPIAKPIQQDRGVEMAPPRVLLTGANGFIGGHLLSFFLEKSCSVQAVVRSEAKAERVTKDFPGYDRSRLDFSIVPDITAPGAFDQCIKDAQPLDAIIHAASPFNFAAAKSPGDFIDPAINGTTEILKSAAKYAPGLKRLVITSSFAAIGNPLDLQGNGRVYSSESWNPVTKEQGYSSDVSLAYWASKTLAERAAWEFVTTEKPGFELVVLNPPIVYGPLRHSIDSMSDLNTSNAILWRLMNVGKGAPVPDDSLHISADVRDLSLAHYQAAFAPGVGGRRFLITPGCNSNQEICDILRREFPELDEKIPPGNPGQHALPAGSFKVDNSSSREVLGVAYRPLETTVVDTARSLLKVAKTLKAKV
;
A
#
# COMPACT_ATOMS: atom_id res chain seq x y z
N MET A 1 -7.40 9.97 13.56
CA MET A 1 -8.42 10.69 14.34
C MET A 1 -8.46 12.09 13.78
N VAL A 2 -9.65 12.53 13.38
CA VAL A 2 -9.86 13.81 12.68
C VAL A 2 -11.17 14.41 13.17
N ALA A 3 -11.21 15.72 13.37
CA ALA A 3 -12.45 16.42 13.62
C ALA A 3 -13.23 16.58 12.31
N VAL A 4 -14.50 16.22 12.31
CA VAL A 4 -15.39 16.23 11.14
C VAL A 4 -16.58 17.15 11.41
N PRO A 5 -16.79 18.22 10.61
CA PRO A 5 -17.93 19.10 10.77
C PRO A 5 -19.24 18.44 10.30
N PHE A 6 -20.37 19.00 10.73
CA PHE A 6 -21.69 18.68 10.17
C PHE A 6 -22.06 19.65 9.03
N PRO A 7 -22.69 19.18 7.94
CA PRO A 7 -22.91 17.78 7.59
C PRO A 7 -21.58 17.10 7.20
N VAL A 8 -21.50 15.78 7.41
CA VAL A 8 -20.36 14.99 6.92
C VAL A 8 -20.30 15.12 5.40
N GLU A 9 -19.17 15.57 4.88
CA GLU A 9 -18.95 15.65 3.44
C GLU A 9 -18.81 14.24 2.86
N ILE A 10 -19.77 13.86 2.02
CA ILE A 10 -19.83 12.56 1.34
C ILE A 10 -19.75 12.84 -0.16
N PRO A 11 -18.67 12.43 -0.84
CA PRO A 11 -18.57 12.58 -2.29
C PRO A 11 -19.76 11.94 -3.01
N GLU A 12 -20.26 12.55 -4.08
CA GLU A 12 -21.42 12.05 -4.84
C GLU A 12 -21.23 10.62 -5.36
N ALA A 13 -19.99 10.27 -5.73
CA ALA A 13 -19.60 8.93 -6.17
C ALA A 13 -19.12 8.01 -5.01
N SER A 14 -19.28 8.44 -3.76
CA SER A 14 -18.85 7.67 -2.59
C SER A 14 -19.80 6.50 -2.35
N PRO A 15 -19.26 5.33 -1.98
CA PRO A 15 -20.12 4.21 -1.67
C PRO A 15 -20.93 4.29 -0.40
N PHE A 16 -20.48 5.17 0.47
CA PHE A 16 -20.71 5.02 1.90
C PHE A 16 -21.59 6.17 2.35
N GLY A 17 -22.79 6.24 1.76
CA GLY A 17 -23.85 7.13 2.23
C GLY A 17 -24.47 6.66 3.56
N PRO A 18 -25.22 7.52 4.24
CA PRO A 18 -25.90 7.17 5.49
C PRO A 18 -26.95 6.07 5.31
N GLN A 19 -27.40 5.78 4.09
CA GLN A 19 -28.31 4.66 3.79
C GLN A 19 -27.58 3.32 3.72
N ASN A 20 -26.25 3.29 3.58
CA ASN A 20 -25.47 2.06 3.54
C ASN A 20 -25.09 1.62 4.97
N ILE A 21 -24.13 2.32 5.59
CA ILE A 21 -23.51 2.00 6.89
C ILE A 21 -23.08 0.52 6.96
N PRO A 22 -22.11 0.10 6.12
CA PRO A 22 -21.60 -1.25 6.18
C PRO A 22 -20.65 -1.43 7.36
N PHE A 23 -20.57 -2.64 7.89
CA PHE A 23 -19.72 -2.99 9.03
C PHE A 23 -18.45 -3.69 8.57
N GLY A 24 -17.33 -3.40 9.23
CA GLY A 24 -16.04 -4.00 8.90
C GLY A 24 -15.07 -3.98 10.08
N ILE A 25 -13.94 -4.65 9.90
CA ILE A 25 -12.83 -4.66 10.86
C ILE A 25 -11.67 -3.89 10.28
N PHE A 26 -11.17 -2.92 11.04
CA PHE A 26 -10.04 -2.10 10.65
C PHE A 26 -9.01 -1.98 11.78
N SER A 27 -7.79 -1.62 11.39
CA SER A 27 -6.78 -1.07 12.29
C SER A 27 -6.14 0.15 11.62
N THR A 28 -5.18 0.77 12.30
CA THR A 28 -4.36 1.86 11.76
C THR A 28 -2.88 1.51 11.90
N PRO A 29 -1.98 2.07 11.06
CA PRO A 29 -0.55 1.85 11.20
C PRO A 29 -0.01 2.23 12.58
N GLN A 30 1.12 1.63 12.98
CA GLN A 30 1.79 1.98 14.24
C GLN A 30 2.14 3.47 14.25
N GLY A 31 1.72 4.20 15.28
CA GLY A 31 1.94 5.65 15.40
C GLY A 31 0.95 6.53 14.63
N VAL A 32 -0.02 5.92 13.92
CA VAL A 32 -1.13 6.61 13.25
C VAL A 32 -2.43 6.19 13.92
N GLY A 33 -3.33 7.15 14.17
CA GLY A 33 -4.69 6.86 14.64
C GLY A 33 -4.77 6.07 15.96
N LEU A 34 -5.34 4.87 15.90
CA LEU A 34 -5.71 4.01 17.03
C LEU A 34 -4.74 2.83 17.26
N GLY A 35 -3.64 2.79 16.49
CA GLY A 35 -2.67 1.69 16.48
C GLY A 35 -3.15 0.43 15.78
N THR A 36 -2.37 -0.64 15.94
CA THR A 36 -2.41 -1.85 15.09
C THR A 36 -3.44 -2.89 15.51
N LYS A 37 -4.16 -2.69 16.63
CA LYS A 37 -5.18 -3.63 17.11
C LYS A 37 -6.46 -3.53 16.25
N PRO A 38 -6.91 -4.63 15.62
CA PRO A 38 -8.16 -4.67 14.87
C PRO A 38 -9.38 -4.39 15.76
N ARG A 39 -10.40 -3.74 15.20
CA ARG A 39 -11.66 -3.38 15.88
C ARG A 39 -12.78 -3.10 14.87
N ALA A 40 -14.01 -3.03 15.35
CA ALA A 40 -15.17 -2.77 14.52
C ALA A 40 -15.32 -1.30 14.13
N GLY A 41 -15.63 -1.07 12.86
CA GLY A 41 -15.95 0.25 12.31
C GLY A 41 -17.13 0.19 11.33
N VAL A 42 -17.62 1.36 10.95
CA VAL A 42 -18.53 1.54 9.81
C VAL A 42 -17.98 2.56 8.83
N ALA A 43 -18.22 2.37 7.54
CA ALA A 43 -17.81 3.33 6.52
C ALA A 43 -18.87 4.44 6.35
N LEU A 44 -18.42 5.69 6.24
CA LEU A 44 -19.23 6.86 5.88
C LEU A 44 -18.38 7.86 5.09
N GLY A 45 -18.71 8.11 3.83
CA GLY A 45 -17.90 8.95 2.94
C GLY A 45 -16.45 8.43 2.85
N ASP A 46 -15.50 9.31 3.13
CA ASP A 46 -14.06 8.99 3.18
C ASP A 46 -13.58 8.68 4.61
N TYR A 47 -14.51 8.35 5.51
CA TYR A 47 -14.24 8.10 6.91
C TYR A 47 -14.65 6.68 7.33
N VAL A 48 -13.96 6.18 8.35
CA VAL A 48 -14.37 5.05 9.18
C VAL A 48 -14.76 5.60 10.55
N ILE A 49 -15.98 5.29 10.99
CA ILE A 49 -16.46 5.61 12.33
C ILE A 49 -16.16 4.43 13.25
N GLU A 50 -15.38 4.66 14.30
CA GLU A 50 -14.96 3.65 15.25
C GLU A 50 -16.07 3.35 16.27
N LEU A 51 -16.56 2.11 16.28
CA LEU A 51 -17.79 1.77 17.00
C LEU A 51 -17.59 1.65 18.51
N HIS A 52 -16.41 1.25 18.98
CA HIS A 52 -16.15 1.20 20.41
C HIS A 52 -16.21 2.59 21.04
N GLU A 53 -15.72 3.62 20.36
CA GLU A 53 -15.70 4.98 20.87
C GLU A 53 -17.11 5.57 20.97
N LEU A 54 -18.00 5.25 20.01
CA LEU A 54 -19.43 5.54 20.13
C LEU A 54 -20.03 4.86 21.37
N ALA A 55 -19.75 3.57 21.55
CA ALA A 55 -20.28 2.79 22.68
C ALA A 55 -19.75 3.25 24.05
N ARG A 56 -18.46 3.64 24.10
CA ARG A 56 -17.79 4.12 25.31
C ARG A 56 -18.34 5.48 25.75
N HIS A 57 -18.74 6.33 24.81
CA HIS A 57 -19.34 7.64 25.08
C HIS A 57 -20.87 7.61 25.20
N GLY A 58 -21.48 6.42 25.23
CA GLY A 58 -22.88 6.26 25.56
C GLY A 58 -23.86 6.58 24.43
N VAL A 59 -23.39 6.62 23.16
CA VAL A 59 -24.27 6.79 21.98
C VAL A 59 -25.38 5.72 21.94
N PHE A 60 -25.09 4.54 22.48
CA PHE A 60 -25.99 3.39 22.51
C PHE A 60 -26.70 3.21 23.88
N ASP A 61 -26.56 4.11 24.85
CA ASP A 61 -27.01 3.86 26.24
C ASP A 61 -28.55 3.87 26.41
N THR A 62 -29.31 4.24 25.36
CA THR A 62 -30.79 4.16 25.36
C THR A 62 -31.32 2.72 25.44
N HIS A 63 -30.49 1.71 25.14
CA HIS A 63 -30.80 0.29 25.32
C HIS A 63 -29.78 -0.38 26.25
N GLN A 64 -29.98 -0.25 27.57
CA GLN A 64 -28.97 -0.55 28.60
C GLN A 64 -28.32 -1.94 28.48
N ASN A 65 -29.10 -3.01 28.25
CA ASN A 65 -28.56 -4.37 28.16
C ASN A 65 -27.63 -4.54 26.94
N THR A 66 -28.04 -4.02 25.78
CA THR A 66 -27.28 -4.12 24.54
C THR A 66 -26.05 -3.22 24.60
N SER A 67 -26.19 -1.98 25.08
CA SER A 67 -25.09 -1.02 25.20
C SER A 67 -23.88 -1.57 25.97
N ARG A 68 -24.12 -2.35 27.03
CA ARG A 68 -23.07 -2.97 27.85
C ARG A 68 -22.28 -4.00 27.04
N ILE A 69 -22.96 -4.79 26.22
CA ILE A 69 -22.35 -5.83 25.38
C ILE A 69 -21.54 -5.18 24.24
N LEU A 70 -22.09 -4.15 23.60
CA LEU A 70 -21.46 -3.46 22.47
C LEU A 70 -20.08 -2.88 22.80
N ARG A 71 -19.87 -2.40 24.04
CA ARG A 71 -18.56 -1.91 24.49
C ARG A 71 -17.46 -2.97 24.42
N GLN A 72 -17.81 -4.25 24.57
CA GLN A 72 -16.86 -5.36 24.44
C GLN A 72 -16.78 -5.87 23.00
N VAL A 73 -17.95 -6.13 22.40
CA VAL A 73 -18.06 -6.71 21.06
C VAL A 73 -17.35 -5.87 20.00
N PHE A 74 -17.42 -4.53 20.07
CA PHE A 74 -16.75 -3.67 19.08
C PHE A 74 -15.22 -3.59 19.24
N LEU A 75 -14.64 -4.13 20.32
CA LEU A 75 -13.19 -4.28 20.48
C LEU A 75 -12.66 -5.63 19.97
N GLU A 76 -13.54 -6.55 19.58
CA GLU A 76 -13.13 -7.84 19.05
C GLU A 76 -12.48 -7.66 17.67
N SER A 77 -11.61 -8.61 17.32
CA SER A 77 -10.90 -8.61 16.04
C SER A 77 -11.77 -9.08 14.87
N THR A 78 -13.02 -9.47 15.12
CA THR A 78 -13.99 -9.95 14.13
C THR A 78 -15.41 -9.52 14.53
N LEU A 79 -16.33 -9.55 13.58
CA LEU A 79 -17.73 -9.17 13.80
C LEU A 79 -18.60 -10.34 14.29
N ASN A 80 -18.07 -11.55 14.51
CA ASN A 80 -18.88 -12.74 14.82
C ASN A 80 -19.82 -12.52 16.02
N SER A 81 -19.33 -11.96 17.14
CA SER A 81 -20.17 -11.70 18.32
C SER A 81 -21.22 -10.61 18.08
N PHE A 82 -20.93 -9.62 17.22
CA PHE A 82 -21.91 -8.62 16.82
C PHE A 82 -22.99 -9.22 15.91
N ALA A 83 -22.56 -10.04 14.95
CA ALA A 83 -23.45 -10.73 14.04
C ALA A 83 -24.38 -11.71 14.78
N ALA A 84 -23.91 -12.32 15.87
CA ALA A 84 -24.69 -13.24 16.70
C ALA A 84 -25.81 -12.56 17.52
N LEU A 85 -25.80 -11.23 17.68
CA LEU A 85 -26.89 -10.51 18.35
C LEU A 85 -28.19 -10.66 17.57
N GLU A 86 -29.35 -10.55 18.23
CA GLU A 86 -30.65 -10.60 17.54
C GLU A 86 -30.77 -9.53 16.44
N ALA A 87 -31.49 -9.84 15.36
CA ALA A 87 -31.61 -8.93 14.20
C ALA A 87 -32.14 -7.54 14.58
N GLY A 88 -33.08 -7.48 15.53
CA GLY A 88 -33.60 -6.21 16.06
C GLY A 88 -32.53 -5.34 16.73
N GLU A 89 -31.59 -5.93 17.45
CA GLU A 89 -30.49 -5.21 18.11
C GLU A 89 -29.52 -4.64 17.06
N ARG A 90 -29.15 -5.44 16.05
CA ARG A 90 -28.27 -5.00 14.97
C ARG A 90 -28.90 -3.88 14.15
N ARG A 91 -30.20 -3.98 13.86
CA ARG A 91 -30.97 -2.94 13.17
C ARG A 91 -31.04 -1.65 13.99
N TRP A 92 -31.26 -1.76 15.30
CA TRP A 92 -31.26 -0.61 16.20
C TRP A 92 -29.89 0.08 16.26
N VAL A 93 -28.78 -0.67 16.33
CA VAL A 93 -27.42 -0.10 16.26
C VAL A 93 -27.22 0.68 14.97
N ARG A 94 -27.54 0.08 13.83
CA ARG A 94 -27.43 0.75 12.52
C ARG A 94 -28.27 2.03 12.49
N GLN A 95 -29.52 1.96 12.94
CA GLN A 95 -30.42 3.11 12.97
C GLN A 95 -29.90 4.23 13.89
N THR A 96 -29.35 3.88 15.05
CA THR A 96 -28.76 4.84 15.98
C THR A 96 -27.55 5.54 15.37
N ILE A 97 -26.70 4.82 14.62
CA ILE A 97 -25.58 5.42 13.88
C ILE A 97 -26.12 6.41 12.84
N ILE A 98 -27.11 6.01 12.04
CA ILE A 98 -27.73 6.87 11.01
C ILE A 98 -28.27 8.16 11.63
N GLU A 99 -29.02 8.06 12.72
CA GLU A 99 -29.57 9.21 13.45
C GLU A 99 -28.48 10.16 13.96
N ASN A 100 -27.34 9.62 14.42
CA ASN A 100 -26.24 10.44 14.92
C ASN A 100 -25.46 11.12 13.80
N VAL A 101 -25.23 10.47 12.65
CA VAL A 101 -24.47 11.05 11.53
C VAL A 101 -25.30 12.03 10.68
N THR A 102 -26.63 11.95 10.75
CA THR A 102 -27.55 12.81 9.98
C THR A 102 -28.14 13.97 10.78
N SER A 103 -27.76 14.14 12.05
CA SER A 103 -28.30 15.18 12.93
C SER A 103 -27.20 16.07 13.49
N GLU A 104 -27.24 17.38 13.18
CA GLU A 104 -26.33 18.40 13.74
C GLU A 104 -26.34 18.43 15.27
N LYS A 105 -27.48 18.07 15.87
CA LYS A 105 -27.69 18.08 17.33
C LYS A 105 -27.17 16.82 18.02
N SER A 106 -26.65 15.85 17.28
CA SER A 106 -26.17 14.60 17.86
C SER A 106 -24.93 14.84 18.72
N VAL A 107 -24.70 13.95 19.68
CA VAL A 107 -23.49 13.99 20.51
C VAL A 107 -22.22 13.86 19.65
N LEU A 108 -22.32 13.21 18.48
CA LEU A 108 -21.22 13.05 17.54
C LEU A 108 -20.69 14.39 16.98
N PHE A 109 -21.52 15.44 16.92
CA PHE A 109 -21.11 16.77 16.44
C PHE A 109 -21.14 17.85 17.53
N THR A 110 -21.82 17.60 18.64
CA THR A 110 -21.88 18.55 19.78
C THR A 110 -20.82 18.28 20.86
N ASP A 111 -20.20 17.11 20.88
CA ASP A 111 -19.04 16.78 21.72
C ASP A 111 -17.75 16.69 20.86
N PRO A 112 -16.87 17.71 20.91
CA PRO A 112 -15.62 17.71 20.15
C PRO A 112 -14.69 16.54 20.48
N GLY A 113 -14.70 16.08 21.73
CA GLY A 113 -13.84 15.00 22.20
C GLY A 113 -14.25 13.63 21.67
N LEU A 114 -15.56 13.41 21.51
CA LEU A 114 -16.08 12.24 20.81
C LEU A 114 -15.84 12.34 19.30
N ASN A 115 -16.16 13.49 18.70
CA ASN A 115 -16.04 13.71 17.25
C ASN A 115 -14.63 13.37 16.75
N GLU A 116 -13.59 13.97 17.33
CA GLU A 116 -12.21 13.78 16.90
C GLU A 116 -11.76 12.30 16.99
N LYS A 117 -12.25 11.59 18.01
CA LYS A 117 -11.84 10.21 18.28
C LYS A 117 -12.63 9.16 17.51
N ALA A 118 -13.89 9.44 17.21
CA ALA A 118 -14.77 8.52 16.49
C ALA A 118 -14.43 8.45 15.00
N PHE A 119 -13.96 9.54 14.38
CA PHE A 119 -13.65 9.56 12.95
C PHE A 119 -12.17 9.26 12.64
N VAL A 120 -11.97 8.30 11.75
CA VAL A 120 -10.67 7.96 11.17
C VAL A 120 -10.76 8.12 9.65
N LEU A 121 -9.76 8.73 9.02
CA LEU A 121 -9.74 8.80 7.55
C LEU A 121 -9.58 7.39 6.98
N ALA A 122 -10.42 7.00 6.02
CA ALA A 122 -10.43 5.66 5.45
C ALA A 122 -9.06 5.28 4.86
N ARG A 123 -8.38 6.23 4.21
CA ARG A 123 -7.01 6.07 3.67
C ARG A 123 -5.93 5.75 4.70
N ASP A 124 -6.18 6.09 5.98
CA ASP A 124 -5.25 5.83 7.08
C ASP A 124 -5.54 4.50 7.78
N THR A 125 -6.48 3.71 7.25
CA THR A 125 -6.88 2.42 7.82
C THR A 125 -6.31 1.24 7.04
N GLN A 126 -6.10 0.13 7.74
CA GLN A 126 -5.86 -1.18 7.17
C GLN A 126 -7.08 -2.05 7.47
N MET A 127 -7.72 -2.57 6.43
CA MET A 127 -8.84 -3.50 6.57
C MET A 127 -8.38 -4.93 6.81
N HIS A 128 -9.21 -5.69 7.52
CA HIS A 128 -9.02 -7.11 7.80
C HIS A 128 -10.22 -7.92 7.28
N LEU A 129 -10.15 -9.25 7.38
CA LEU A 129 -11.34 -10.08 7.21
C LEU A 129 -12.39 -9.66 8.26
N PRO A 130 -13.66 -9.51 7.87
CA PRO A 130 -14.67 -8.99 8.78
C PRO A 130 -15.19 -10.04 9.77
N MET A 131 -15.07 -11.34 9.46
CA MET A 131 -15.47 -12.44 10.34
C MET A 131 -14.40 -13.53 10.37
N ASP A 132 -14.40 -14.30 11.46
CA ASP A 132 -13.76 -15.62 11.48
C ASP A 132 -14.66 -16.61 10.73
N ILE A 133 -14.09 -17.30 9.73
CA ILE A 133 -14.83 -18.12 8.76
C ILE A 133 -14.52 -19.58 9.06
N THR A 134 -15.50 -20.29 9.64
CA THR A 134 -15.34 -21.71 9.96
C THR A 134 -15.62 -22.61 8.77
N ASP A 135 -16.68 -22.32 8.01
CA ASP A 135 -17.03 -23.01 6.78
C ASP A 135 -17.32 -22.02 5.63
N TYR A 136 -16.98 -22.47 4.42
CA TYR A 136 -17.22 -21.76 3.17
C TYR A 136 -17.84 -22.72 2.16
N THR A 137 -19.00 -22.37 1.64
CA THR A 137 -19.66 -23.09 0.54
C THR A 137 -19.79 -22.18 -0.67
N ASP A 138 -19.33 -22.67 -1.81
CA ASP A 138 -19.52 -22.02 -3.09
C ASP A 138 -20.63 -22.73 -3.88
N SER A 139 -21.55 -21.95 -4.43
CA SER A 139 -22.73 -22.48 -5.11
C SER A 139 -22.55 -22.40 -6.62
N PHE A 140 -23.51 -22.92 -7.37
CA PHE A 140 -23.57 -22.85 -8.81
C PHE A 140 -24.96 -22.38 -9.21
N SER A 141 -25.27 -21.11 -8.91
CA SER A 141 -26.65 -20.61 -8.90
C SER A 141 -27.11 -19.89 -10.16
N SER A 142 -26.22 -19.45 -11.04
CA SER A 142 -26.60 -18.76 -12.28
C SER A 142 -26.82 -19.78 -13.39
N LEU A 143 -28.05 -19.84 -13.91
CA LEU A 143 -28.39 -20.71 -15.05
C LEU A 143 -27.59 -20.32 -16.31
N ILE A 144 -27.40 -19.02 -16.51
CA ILE A 144 -26.65 -18.47 -17.64
C ILE A 144 -25.18 -18.91 -17.55
N HIS A 145 -24.58 -18.76 -16.37
CA HIS A 145 -23.23 -19.26 -16.14
C HIS A 145 -23.14 -20.76 -16.39
N ALA A 146 -24.08 -21.54 -15.85
CA ALA A 146 -24.08 -22.99 -15.99
C ALA A 146 -24.16 -23.44 -17.46
N GLU A 147 -25.05 -22.85 -18.25
CA GLU A 147 -25.18 -23.16 -19.68
C GLU A 147 -23.91 -22.76 -20.47
N ASN A 148 -23.28 -21.65 -20.09
CA ASN A 148 -22.09 -21.14 -20.77
C ASN A 148 -20.80 -21.89 -20.40
N SER A 149 -20.61 -22.23 -19.12
CA SER A 149 -19.36 -22.80 -18.61
C SER A 149 -19.23 -24.30 -18.85
N LEU A 150 -20.36 -25.03 -18.95
CA LEU A 150 -20.38 -26.46 -19.26
C LEU A 150 -20.14 -26.77 -20.74
N LYS A 151 -20.55 -25.87 -21.64
CA LYS A 151 -20.45 -26.07 -23.10
C LYS A 151 -19.02 -26.29 -23.59
N PRO A 152 -17.98 -25.52 -23.19
CA PRO A 152 -16.59 -25.79 -23.53
C PRO A 152 -16.07 -27.15 -23.06
N LEU A 153 -16.69 -27.74 -22.03
CA LEU A 153 -16.35 -29.04 -21.50
C LEU A 153 -17.12 -30.19 -22.19
N GLY A 154 -18.02 -29.86 -23.13
CA GLY A 154 -18.90 -30.84 -23.77
C GLY A 154 -19.91 -31.48 -22.81
N LEU A 155 -20.26 -30.78 -21.73
CA LEU A 155 -21.19 -31.25 -20.71
C LEU A 155 -22.56 -30.58 -20.87
N ASP A 156 -23.62 -31.35 -20.63
CA ASP A 156 -24.98 -30.83 -20.53
C ASP A 156 -25.26 -30.31 -19.12
N LEU A 157 -26.23 -29.40 -19.00
CA LEU A 157 -26.74 -28.95 -17.71
C LEU A 157 -27.29 -30.15 -16.91
N PRO A 158 -26.76 -30.46 -15.71
CA PRO A 158 -27.27 -31.57 -14.92
C PRO A 158 -28.75 -31.35 -14.58
N PRO A 159 -29.61 -32.39 -14.68
CA PRO A 159 -31.03 -32.26 -14.29
C PRO A 159 -31.22 -31.75 -12.86
N ALA A 160 -30.27 -32.07 -11.97
CA ALA A 160 -30.23 -31.62 -10.59
C ALA A 160 -30.20 -30.08 -10.43
N PHE A 161 -29.61 -29.35 -11.39
CA PHE A 161 -29.49 -27.89 -11.33
C PHE A 161 -30.85 -27.19 -11.14
N LYS A 162 -31.91 -27.72 -11.78
CA LYS A 162 -33.27 -27.15 -11.70
C LYS A 162 -34.08 -27.68 -10.52
N LEU A 163 -33.53 -28.61 -9.74
CA LEU A 163 -34.20 -29.23 -8.58
C LEU A 163 -33.74 -28.61 -7.26
N TYR A 164 -32.46 -28.28 -7.14
CA TYR A 164 -31.86 -27.69 -5.94
C TYR A 164 -30.59 -26.88 -6.28
N PRO A 165 -30.18 -25.93 -5.41
CA PRO A 165 -28.95 -25.18 -5.60
C PRO A 165 -27.74 -26.09 -5.42
N LEU A 166 -27.04 -26.38 -6.51
CA LEU A 166 -25.78 -27.12 -6.49
C LEU A 166 -24.68 -26.27 -5.82
N GLY A 167 -23.73 -26.93 -5.15
CA GLY A 167 -22.58 -26.29 -4.52
C GLY A 167 -21.56 -27.29 -3.99
N TYR A 168 -20.42 -26.79 -3.54
CA TYR A 168 -19.31 -27.58 -2.99
C TYR A 168 -18.63 -26.82 -1.84
N ASN A 169 -17.93 -27.55 -0.96
CA ASN A 169 -17.15 -26.94 0.11
C ASN A 169 -15.91 -26.28 -0.48
N GLY A 170 -15.79 -24.97 -0.28
CA GLY A 170 -14.61 -24.19 -0.65
C GLY A 170 -13.51 -24.28 0.40
N ARG A 171 -12.47 -23.46 0.25
CA ARG A 171 -11.29 -23.47 1.13
C ARG A 171 -11.20 -22.23 2.01
N CYS A 172 -11.58 -22.35 3.28
CA CYS A 172 -11.55 -21.23 4.24
C CYS A 172 -10.14 -20.63 4.43
N SER A 173 -9.10 -21.48 4.47
CA SER A 173 -7.73 -21.04 4.77
C SER A 173 -7.10 -20.13 3.72
N SER A 174 -7.72 -19.98 2.55
CA SER A 174 -7.24 -19.18 1.42
C SER A 174 -8.19 -18.03 1.07
N ILE A 175 -9.10 -17.66 1.99
CA ILE A 175 -9.93 -16.46 1.86
C ILE A 175 -9.15 -15.27 2.39
N PHE A 176 -8.98 -14.23 1.57
CA PHE A 176 -8.29 -13.01 1.94
C PHE A 176 -9.16 -11.76 1.68
N PRO A 177 -8.95 -10.67 2.42
CA PRO A 177 -9.64 -9.42 2.13
C PRO A 177 -9.08 -8.80 0.83
N SER A 178 -9.89 -7.94 0.21
CA SER A 178 -9.49 -7.13 -0.95
C SER A 178 -8.13 -6.42 -0.71
N GLY A 179 -7.29 -6.38 -1.75
CA GLY A 179 -5.93 -5.85 -1.69
C GLY A 179 -4.83 -6.91 -1.42
N HIS A 180 -5.20 -8.17 -1.18
CA HIS A 180 -4.24 -9.26 -1.10
C HIS A 180 -3.56 -9.55 -2.45
N GLN A 181 -2.23 -9.76 -2.43
CA GLN A 181 -1.49 -10.12 -3.64
C GLN A 181 -1.67 -11.60 -3.98
N ILE A 182 -1.97 -11.87 -5.24
CA ILE A 182 -2.30 -13.22 -5.69
C ILE A 182 -1.12 -13.84 -6.41
N HIS A 183 -0.75 -15.05 -5.99
CA HIS A 183 0.24 -15.85 -6.69
C HIS A 183 -0.45 -16.82 -7.66
N ARG A 184 0.00 -16.81 -8.91
CA ARG A 184 -0.48 -17.75 -9.93
C ARG A 184 -0.19 -19.20 -9.49
N PRO A 185 -1.19 -20.08 -9.44
CA PRO A 185 -1.02 -21.45 -8.98
C PRO A 185 -0.29 -22.31 -10.01
N SER A 186 0.35 -23.37 -9.51
CA SER A 186 0.84 -24.49 -10.31
C SER A 186 -0.02 -25.73 -10.03
N GLY A 187 -0.25 -26.54 -11.06
CA GLY A 187 -1.02 -27.79 -10.93
C GLY A 187 -0.81 -28.71 -12.13
N PHE A 188 -1.45 -29.87 -12.10
CA PHE A 188 -1.41 -30.83 -13.21
C PHE A 188 -2.46 -30.48 -14.26
N PHE A 189 -2.01 -30.28 -15.50
CA PHE A 189 -2.90 -30.18 -16.65
C PHE A 189 -2.19 -30.57 -17.96
N ILE A 190 -2.98 -30.87 -18.98
CA ILE A 190 -2.51 -31.15 -20.35
C ILE A 190 -2.45 -29.83 -21.10
N LYS A 191 -1.25 -29.43 -21.50
CA LYS A 191 -1.06 -28.24 -22.35
C LYS A 191 -1.50 -28.56 -23.78
N GLU A 192 -1.98 -27.55 -24.50
CA GLU A 192 -2.31 -27.68 -25.92
C GLU A 192 -1.12 -28.26 -26.72
N GLY A 193 -1.40 -29.33 -27.47
CA GLY A 193 -0.41 -30.08 -28.25
C GLY A 193 0.22 -31.28 -27.51
N ASP A 194 0.07 -31.38 -26.19
CA ASP A 194 0.59 -32.50 -25.40
C ASP A 194 -0.46 -33.62 -25.25
N THR A 195 -0.01 -34.85 -24.99
CA THR A 195 -0.88 -36.03 -24.78
C THR A 195 -0.89 -36.53 -23.34
N GLN A 196 -0.02 -35.98 -22.49
CA GLN A 196 0.12 -36.38 -21.09
C GLN A 196 0.09 -35.14 -20.18
N PRO A 197 -0.52 -35.23 -18.98
CA PRO A 197 -0.56 -34.14 -18.02
C PRO A 197 0.82 -33.89 -17.40
N ALA A 198 1.12 -32.65 -17.08
CA ALA A 198 2.35 -32.26 -16.39
C ALA A 198 2.08 -31.22 -15.29
N PHE A 199 2.89 -31.26 -14.23
CA PHE A 199 2.85 -30.25 -13.16
C PHE A 199 3.53 -28.96 -13.66
N GLN A 200 2.76 -27.88 -13.77
CA GLN A 200 3.23 -26.62 -14.35
C GLN A 200 2.36 -25.43 -13.91
N ILE A 201 2.84 -24.21 -14.19
CA ILE A 201 2.15 -22.96 -13.85
C ILE A 201 0.91 -22.77 -14.74
N SER A 202 -0.22 -22.37 -14.15
CA SER A 202 -1.48 -22.12 -14.87
C SER A 202 -1.36 -20.97 -15.89
N ARG A 203 -1.85 -21.20 -17.10
CA ARG A 203 -1.92 -20.25 -18.22
C ARG A 203 -3.32 -19.68 -18.42
N LYS A 204 -4.34 -20.29 -17.82
CA LYS A 204 -5.74 -19.87 -17.93
C LYS A 204 -6.28 -19.38 -16.59
N MET A 205 -5.70 -18.27 -16.12
CA MET A 205 -6.15 -17.59 -14.90
C MET A 205 -7.39 -16.76 -15.17
N ASP A 206 -8.36 -16.91 -14.30
CA ASP A 206 -9.70 -16.35 -14.43
C ASP A 206 -10.21 -15.81 -13.08
N PHE A 207 -11.23 -14.97 -13.16
CA PHE A 207 -12.00 -14.48 -12.03
C PHE A 207 -13.43 -15.01 -12.08
N GLU A 208 -14.13 -14.97 -10.96
CA GLU A 208 -15.56 -15.25 -10.89
C GLU A 208 -16.23 -14.15 -10.07
N ILE A 209 -17.09 -13.34 -10.71
CA ILE A 209 -17.86 -12.31 -10.01
C ILE A 209 -18.97 -12.99 -9.21
N GLU A 210 -18.94 -12.82 -7.90
CA GLU A 210 -19.91 -13.47 -7.00
C GLU A 210 -20.39 -12.54 -5.88
N LEU A 211 -21.45 -12.97 -5.22
CA LEU A 211 -21.94 -12.39 -3.98
C LEU A 211 -21.76 -13.40 -2.84
N GLY A 212 -21.04 -13.00 -1.79
CA GLY A 212 -20.87 -13.79 -0.57
C GLY A 212 -21.80 -13.31 0.54
N ALA A 213 -22.42 -14.23 1.27
CA ALA A 213 -23.29 -13.94 2.41
C ALA A 213 -22.69 -14.48 3.71
N PHE A 214 -22.58 -13.63 4.72
CA PHE A 214 -22.16 -14.03 6.06
C PHE A 214 -23.36 -14.44 6.92
N ILE A 215 -23.24 -15.58 7.59
CA ILE A 215 -24.27 -16.07 8.51
C ILE A 215 -24.23 -15.32 9.84
N SER A 216 -25.37 -14.80 10.28
CA SER A 216 -25.58 -14.25 11.64
C SER A 216 -26.06 -15.31 12.61
N LYS A 217 -27.24 -15.89 12.35
CA LYS A 217 -27.93 -16.79 13.28
C LYS A 217 -27.57 -18.22 12.91
N PRO A 218 -26.96 -19.01 13.81
CA PRO A 218 -26.56 -20.35 13.47
C PRO A 218 -27.78 -21.27 13.28
N VAL A 219 -27.59 -22.33 12.47
CA VAL A 219 -28.50 -23.47 12.38
C VAL A 219 -27.82 -24.65 13.07
N PRO A 220 -28.31 -25.09 14.24
CA PRO A 220 -27.71 -26.21 14.94
C PRO A 220 -27.75 -27.49 14.10
N HIS A 221 -26.71 -28.32 14.21
CA HIS A 221 -26.66 -29.62 13.54
C HIS A 221 -27.95 -30.44 13.75
N GLY A 222 -28.48 -30.99 12.66
CA GLY A 222 -29.73 -31.75 12.63
C GLY A 222 -30.99 -30.90 12.57
N GLN A 223 -30.90 -29.56 12.65
CA GLN A 223 -32.01 -28.67 12.38
C GLN A 223 -32.01 -28.21 10.92
N THR A 224 -33.19 -27.87 10.43
CA THR A 224 -33.43 -27.44 9.06
C THR A 224 -34.21 -26.14 9.06
N ILE A 225 -33.98 -25.29 8.07
CA ILE A 225 -34.75 -24.06 7.87
C ILE A 225 -35.30 -23.98 6.44
N ASP A 226 -36.42 -23.28 6.30
CA ASP A 226 -37.02 -23.00 5.00
C ASP A 226 -36.42 -21.72 4.39
N ALA A 227 -36.42 -21.64 3.07
CA ALA A 227 -35.90 -20.48 2.34
C ALA A 227 -36.65 -19.18 2.69
N LYS A 228 -37.89 -19.27 3.16
CA LYS A 228 -38.69 -18.13 3.64
C LYS A 228 -38.19 -17.52 4.94
N THR A 229 -37.45 -18.27 5.76
CA THR A 229 -36.90 -17.76 7.03
C THR A 229 -35.39 -17.65 6.97
N ALA A 230 -34.75 -18.16 5.91
CA ALA A 230 -33.30 -18.18 5.78
C ALA A 230 -32.66 -16.78 5.72
N ALA A 231 -33.37 -15.72 5.30
CA ALA A 231 -32.79 -14.37 5.35
C ALA A 231 -32.59 -13.85 6.79
N ASP A 232 -33.36 -14.33 7.78
CA ASP A 232 -33.14 -14.00 9.20
C ASP A 232 -31.81 -14.54 9.73
N HIS A 233 -31.22 -15.49 8.99
CA HIS A 233 -29.92 -16.08 9.29
C HIS A 233 -28.75 -15.34 8.63
N ILE A 234 -29.00 -14.33 7.81
CA ILE A 234 -27.97 -13.59 7.08
C ILE A 234 -27.64 -12.29 7.81
N PHE A 235 -26.36 -12.06 8.09
CA PHE A 235 -25.87 -10.78 8.61
C PHE A 235 -25.84 -9.72 7.51
N GLY A 236 -25.25 -10.08 6.37
CA GLY A 236 -25.08 -9.20 5.22
C GLY A 236 -24.21 -9.83 4.14
N TYR A 237 -23.88 -9.02 3.14
CA TYR A 237 -23.23 -9.46 1.92
C TYR A 237 -21.92 -8.73 1.65
N VAL A 238 -21.02 -9.41 0.94
CA VAL A 238 -19.74 -8.92 0.44
C VAL A 238 -19.60 -9.25 -1.04
N LEU A 239 -18.82 -8.45 -1.77
CA LEU A 239 -18.32 -8.88 -3.07
C LEU A 239 -17.40 -10.08 -2.86
N HIS A 240 -17.51 -11.05 -3.75
CA HIS A 240 -16.77 -12.30 -3.68
C HIS A 240 -16.11 -12.58 -5.03
N ASN A 241 -14.85 -13.01 -5.01
CA ASN A 241 -14.12 -13.42 -6.20
C ASN A 241 -13.47 -14.78 -5.97
N ASP A 242 -14.00 -15.78 -6.67
CA ASP A 242 -13.49 -17.14 -6.63
C ASP A 242 -12.51 -17.41 -7.77
N TRP A 243 -11.26 -17.00 -7.54
CA TRP A 243 -10.19 -17.08 -8.51
C TRP A 243 -10.01 -18.50 -9.03
N SER A 244 -9.84 -18.63 -10.34
CA SER A 244 -9.98 -19.91 -11.01
C SER A 244 -8.84 -20.19 -11.99
N ALA A 245 -8.20 -21.35 -11.86
CA ALA A 245 -7.21 -21.84 -12.82
C ALA A 245 -7.86 -22.86 -13.77
N ARG A 246 -8.34 -22.38 -14.93
CA ARG A 246 -9.22 -23.12 -15.86
C ARG A 246 -8.54 -24.22 -16.67
N ASP A 247 -7.22 -24.29 -16.64
CA ASP A 247 -6.46 -25.38 -17.21
C ASP A 247 -6.26 -26.52 -16.21
N ILE A 248 -6.08 -26.21 -14.93
CA ILE A 248 -6.01 -27.20 -13.84
C ILE A 248 -7.39 -27.83 -13.60
N GLN A 249 -8.44 -27.00 -13.54
CA GLN A 249 -9.79 -27.40 -13.11
C GLN A 249 -10.35 -28.65 -13.83
N PRO A 250 -10.35 -28.74 -15.17
CA PRO A 250 -10.98 -29.87 -15.87
C PRO A 250 -10.27 -31.22 -15.60
N TYR A 251 -8.98 -31.19 -15.24
CA TYR A 251 -8.19 -32.39 -15.01
C TYR A 251 -8.43 -32.97 -13.60
N GLU A 252 -8.60 -32.12 -12.59
CA GLU A 252 -8.80 -32.57 -11.19
C GLU A 252 -10.27 -32.71 -10.79
N MET A 253 -11.18 -32.01 -11.47
CA MET A 253 -12.58 -31.90 -11.03
C MET A 253 -13.32 -33.24 -11.03
N PRO A 254 -13.20 -34.14 -12.03
CA PRO A 254 -13.91 -35.41 -11.99
C PRO A 254 -13.27 -36.43 -11.03
N PRO A 255 -14.04 -37.16 -10.20
CA PRO A 255 -15.47 -36.99 -9.91
C PRO A 255 -15.77 -36.13 -8.66
N LEU A 256 -14.75 -35.57 -8.00
CA LEU A 256 -14.85 -35.05 -6.63
C LEU A 256 -15.12 -33.54 -6.52
N GLY A 257 -15.17 -32.82 -7.63
CA GLY A 257 -15.29 -31.37 -7.67
C GLY A 257 -13.93 -30.65 -7.73
N PRO A 258 -13.94 -29.31 -7.90
CA PRO A 258 -12.72 -28.52 -7.97
C PRO A 258 -11.93 -28.57 -6.65
N MET A 259 -10.59 -28.50 -6.76
CA MET A 259 -9.68 -28.54 -5.62
C MET A 259 -8.60 -27.46 -5.72
N HIS A 260 -7.41 -27.74 -6.30
CA HIS A 260 -6.32 -26.76 -6.38
C HIS A 260 -6.66 -25.57 -7.28
N SER A 261 -7.51 -25.79 -8.28
CA SER A 261 -7.95 -24.77 -9.22
C SER A 261 -8.81 -23.67 -8.61
N LYS A 262 -9.28 -23.85 -7.36
CA LYS A 262 -10.07 -22.89 -6.57
C LYS A 262 -9.46 -22.63 -5.19
N GLY A 263 -8.92 -23.67 -4.55
CA GLY A 263 -8.38 -23.60 -3.19
C GLY A 263 -7.05 -22.85 -3.03
N PHE A 264 -6.53 -22.21 -4.08
CA PHE A 264 -5.30 -21.41 -3.98
C PHE A 264 -5.56 -20.00 -3.46
N VAL A 265 -6.70 -19.38 -3.80
CA VAL A 265 -7.08 -18.05 -3.29
C VAL A 265 -8.55 -17.74 -3.60
N THR A 266 -9.21 -17.12 -2.64
CA THR A 266 -10.51 -16.48 -2.79
C THR A 266 -10.40 -15.09 -2.16
N THR A 267 -10.98 -14.05 -2.76
CA THR A 267 -10.94 -12.69 -2.19
C THR A 267 -12.32 -12.12 -1.95
N ILE A 268 -12.52 -11.47 -0.81
CA ILE A 268 -13.80 -10.81 -0.46
C ILE A 268 -13.61 -9.31 -0.17
N SER A 269 -14.65 -8.50 -0.41
CA SER A 269 -14.66 -7.11 0.05
C SER A 269 -14.71 -7.03 1.59
N PRO A 270 -14.02 -6.05 2.20
CA PRO A 270 -13.88 -6.00 3.67
C PRO A 270 -15.10 -5.40 4.40
N TRP A 271 -15.99 -4.72 3.68
CA TRP A 271 -17.19 -4.11 4.22
C TRP A 271 -18.40 -5.02 3.98
N ILE A 272 -19.09 -5.40 5.06
CA ILE A 272 -20.33 -6.18 4.99
C ILE A 272 -21.51 -5.22 4.90
N VAL A 273 -22.21 -5.23 3.77
CA VAL A 273 -23.49 -4.51 3.62
C VAL A 273 -24.61 -5.33 4.22
N THR A 274 -25.32 -4.76 5.18
CA THR A 274 -26.37 -5.49 5.91
C THR A 274 -27.59 -5.78 5.04
N VAL A 275 -28.33 -6.83 5.38
CA VAL A 275 -29.63 -7.14 4.77
C VAL A 275 -30.60 -5.94 4.81
N ASP A 276 -30.55 -5.14 5.89
CA ASP A 276 -31.38 -3.95 6.06
C ASP A 276 -31.04 -2.84 5.06
N ALA A 277 -29.76 -2.68 4.69
CA ALA A 277 -29.33 -1.69 3.69
C ALA A 277 -29.80 -2.06 2.27
N LEU A 278 -29.91 -3.36 1.98
CA LEU A 278 -30.37 -3.88 0.69
C LEU A 278 -31.90 -4.02 0.58
N ALA A 279 -32.65 -3.67 1.63
CA ALA A 279 -34.10 -3.89 1.67
C ALA A 279 -34.83 -3.24 0.48
N SER A 280 -34.38 -2.07 0.02
CA SER A 280 -34.99 -1.34 -1.09
C SER A 280 -34.65 -1.90 -2.48
N CYS A 281 -33.68 -2.80 -2.60
CA CYS A 281 -33.24 -3.36 -3.88
C CYS A 281 -33.56 -4.85 -4.05
N CYS A 282 -34.39 -5.44 -3.19
CA CYS A 282 -34.91 -6.78 -3.41
C CYS A 282 -35.83 -6.78 -4.64
N THR A 283 -35.58 -7.67 -5.61
CA THR A 283 -36.38 -7.76 -6.85
C THR A 283 -37.49 -8.81 -6.77
N GLY A 284 -37.66 -9.43 -5.60
CA GLY A 284 -38.59 -10.53 -5.39
C GLY A 284 -37.97 -11.91 -5.62
N PRO A 285 -38.80 -12.96 -5.75
CA PRO A 285 -38.34 -14.34 -5.77
C PRO A 285 -37.45 -14.64 -6.99
N PRO A 286 -36.46 -15.53 -6.86
CA PRO A 286 -35.62 -15.95 -7.97
C PRO A 286 -36.41 -16.78 -8.98
N THR A 287 -35.88 -16.91 -10.21
CA THR A 287 -36.58 -17.63 -11.29
C THR A 287 -36.80 -19.12 -11.01
N SER A 288 -36.04 -19.74 -10.09
CA SER A 288 -36.26 -21.11 -9.64
C SER A 288 -37.67 -21.34 -9.07
N ASN A 289 -38.30 -20.33 -8.46
CA ASN A 289 -39.66 -20.41 -7.93
C ASN A 289 -40.72 -20.66 -9.03
N ALA A 290 -40.41 -20.38 -10.30
CA ALA A 290 -41.30 -20.68 -11.42
C ALA A 290 -41.25 -22.15 -11.85
N THR A 291 -40.38 -22.96 -11.25
CA THR A 291 -40.24 -24.39 -11.54
C THR A 291 -40.72 -25.26 -10.38
N PRO A 292 -41.12 -26.53 -10.63
CA PRO A 292 -41.51 -27.45 -9.55
C PRO A 292 -40.34 -27.83 -8.64
N ILE A 293 -40.12 -27.05 -7.59
CA ILE A 293 -39.08 -27.26 -6.56
C ILE A 293 -39.73 -27.67 -5.22
N HIS A 294 -38.93 -28.21 -4.30
CA HIS A 294 -39.43 -28.59 -2.97
C HIS A 294 -39.95 -27.37 -2.20
N SER A 295 -41.02 -27.54 -1.42
CA SER A 295 -41.70 -26.41 -0.74
C SER A 295 -40.80 -25.66 0.25
N SER A 296 -39.83 -26.34 0.87
CA SER A 296 -38.85 -25.70 1.77
C SER A 296 -37.87 -24.77 1.03
N LEU A 297 -37.74 -24.92 -0.29
CA LEU A 297 -36.89 -24.08 -1.13
C LEU A 297 -37.66 -22.93 -1.79
N VAL A 298 -38.97 -22.82 -1.59
CA VAL A 298 -39.76 -21.74 -2.17
C VAL A 298 -39.64 -20.48 -1.29
N THR A 299 -39.14 -19.39 -1.87
CA THR A 299 -39.13 -18.08 -1.20
C THR A 299 -40.43 -17.29 -1.44
N ASP A 300 -40.70 -16.24 -0.67
CA ASP A 300 -41.87 -15.37 -0.86
C ASP A 300 -41.51 -14.03 -1.54
N GLU A 301 -42.54 -13.31 -1.99
CA GLU A 301 -42.42 -11.92 -2.48
C GLU A 301 -42.11 -10.92 -1.35
N ALA A 302 -42.21 -11.39 -0.10
CA ALA A 302 -42.07 -10.70 1.17
C ALA A 302 -40.79 -9.87 1.32
N SER A 303 -39.65 -10.56 1.20
CA SER A 303 -38.29 -10.02 1.44
C SER A 303 -37.17 -11.00 1.02
N HIS A 304 -37.49 -12.20 0.52
CA HIS A 304 -36.58 -13.35 0.51
C HIS A 304 -36.06 -13.69 -0.90
N GLY A 305 -35.56 -12.68 -1.61
CA GLY A 305 -35.34 -12.72 -3.04
C GLY A 305 -33.89 -12.71 -3.50
N VAL A 306 -33.72 -12.40 -4.79
CA VAL A 306 -32.48 -11.85 -5.33
C VAL A 306 -32.53 -10.31 -5.26
N TYR A 307 -31.37 -9.68 -5.34
CA TYR A 307 -31.24 -8.22 -5.23
C TYR A 307 -30.77 -7.62 -6.55
N ASP A 308 -31.23 -6.40 -6.85
CA ASP A 308 -30.73 -5.57 -7.94
C ASP A 308 -29.37 -4.99 -7.55
N ILE A 309 -28.34 -5.81 -7.76
CA ILE A 309 -26.95 -5.49 -7.48
C ILE A 309 -26.21 -5.60 -8.81
N GLU A 310 -25.88 -4.45 -9.39
CA GLU A 310 -25.02 -4.39 -10.57
C GLU A 310 -23.58 -4.65 -10.16
N PHE A 311 -22.86 -5.49 -10.91
CA PHE A 311 -21.43 -5.70 -10.76
C PHE A 311 -20.68 -5.23 -11.98
N THR A 312 -19.44 -4.79 -11.76
CA THR A 312 -18.48 -4.49 -12.82
C THR A 312 -17.14 -5.12 -12.49
N ALA A 313 -16.44 -5.64 -13.49
CA ALA A 313 -15.04 -6.04 -13.38
C ALA A 313 -14.18 -5.20 -14.33
N SER A 314 -13.10 -4.64 -13.80
CA SER A 314 -12.11 -3.88 -14.56
C SER A 314 -10.73 -4.51 -14.40
N VAL A 315 -9.93 -4.47 -15.47
CA VAL A 315 -8.55 -4.95 -15.46
C VAL A 315 -7.61 -3.81 -15.80
N ALA A 316 -6.58 -3.61 -14.97
CA ALA A 316 -5.43 -2.78 -15.27
C ALA A 316 -4.24 -3.70 -15.60
N ARG A 317 -3.65 -3.52 -16.79
CA ARG A 317 -2.54 -4.36 -17.28
C ARG A 317 -1.27 -3.55 -17.39
N CYS A 318 -0.18 -4.06 -16.81
CA CYS A 318 1.15 -3.45 -16.85
C CYS A 318 1.17 -1.97 -16.38
N GLY A 319 0.33 -1.62 -15.39
CA GLY A 319 0.22 -0.25 -14.88
C GLY A 319 -0.42 0.75 -15.84
N ASN A 320 -1.19 0.27 -16.82
CA ASN A 320 -2.12 1.12 -17.57
C ASN A 320 -3.45 1.24 -16.82
N SER A 321 -4.20 2.30 -17.14
CA SER A 321 -5.48 2.57 -16.50
C SER A 321 -6.47 1.41 -16.62
N PRO A 322 -7.25 1.14 -15.56
CA PRO A 322 -8.24 0.07 -15.56
C PRO A 322 -9.23 0.22 -16.71
N VAL A 323 -9.52 -0.90 -17.36
CA VAL A 323 -10.55 -1.01 -18.40
C VAL A 323 -11.67 -1.90 -17.90
N GLU A 324 -12.90 -1.38 -17.83
CA GLU A 324 -14.10 -2.17 -17.54
C GLU A 324 -14.28 -3.20 -18.66
N ILE A 325 -14.29 -4.48 -18.32
CA ILE A 325 -14.41 -5.59 -19.27
C ILE A 325 -15.77 -6.29 -19.15
N VAL A 326 -16.37 -6.29 -17.96
CA VAL A 326 -17.61 -7.01 -17.67
C VAL A 326 -18.53 -6.15 -16.82
N ARG A 327 -19.84 -6.25 -17.10
CA ARG A 327 -20.93 -5.73 -16.28
C ARG A 327 -22.04 -6.78 -16.16
N SER A 328 -22.40 -7.16 -14.94
CA SER A 328 -23.39 -8.21 -14.65
C SER A 328 -24.35 -7.76 -13.55
N ASN A 329 -25.34 -8.57 -13.18
CA ASN A 329 -26.29 -8.23 -12.11
C ASN A 329 -26.80 -9.48 -11.36
N TYR A 330 -26.79 -9.42 -10.03
CA TYR A 330 -27.24 -10.52 -9.16
C TYR A 330 -28.72 -10.88 -9.35
N ARG A 331 -29.56 -9.94 -9.80
CA ARG A 331 -30.99 -10.17 -10.04
C ARG A 331 -31.28 -11.30 -11.04
N HIS A 332 -30.29 -11.68 -11.85
CA HIS A 332 -30.40 -12.76 -12.83
C HIS A 332 -30.03 -14.14 -12.26
N SER A 333 -29.63 -14.24 -10.99
CA SER A 333 -29.35 -15.52 -10.35
C SER A 333 -30.60 -16.41 -10.35
N TYR A 334 -30.42 -17.68 -10.70
CA TYR A 334 -31.54 -18.63 -10.77
C TYR A 334 -31.93 -19.15 -9.38
N TRP A 335 -30.95 -19.33 -8.48
CA TRP A 335 -31.18 -19.61 -7.07
C TRP A 335 -30.78 -18.41 -6.20
N SER A 336 -31.53 -18.12 -5.14
CA SER A 336 -31.15 -17.09 -4.15
C SER A 336 -30.35 -17.70 -3.00
N VAL A 337 -29.53 -16.88 -2.32
CA VAL A 337 -28.80 -17.29 -1.11
C VAL A 337 -29.73 -17.90 -0.03
N PRO A 338 -30.92 -17.36 0.27
CA PRO A 338 -31.89 -18.03 1.15
C PRO A 338 -32.21 -19.48 0.74
N GLN A 339 -32.32 -19.79 -0.56
CA GLN A 339 -32.53 -21.16 -1.04
C GLN A 339 -31.28 -22.04 -0.84
N MET A 340 -30.09 -21.47 -1.03
CA MET A 340 -28.81 -22.17 -0.81
C MET A 340 -28.68 -22.60 0.66
N ILE A 341 -28.94 -21.69 1.59
CA ILE A 341 -28.88 -21.96 3.04
C ILE A 341 -29.94 -23.00 3.44
N ALA A 342 -31.17 -22.86 2.95
CA ALA A 342 -32.24 -23.83 3.22
C ALA A 342 -31.85 -25.23 2.74
N TYR A 343 -31.30 -25.34 1.53
CA TYR A 343 -30.83 -26.61 0.99
C TYR A 343 -29.66 -27.20 1.79
N GLN A 344 -28.64 -26.41 2.13
CA GLN A 344 -27.52 -26.85 2.98
C GLN A 344 -28.02 -27.40 4.32
N SER A 345 -28.92 -26.67 4.99
CA SER A 345 -29.48 -27.11 6.27
C SER A 345 -30.32 -28.39 6.15
N SER A 346 -30.94 -28.65 4.99
CA SER A 346 -31.80 -29.83 4.77
C SER A 346 -31.03 -31.15 4.88
N GLY A 347 -29.70 -31.13 4.67
CA GLY A 347 -28.82 -32.27 4.92
C GLY A 347 -28.52 -32.52 6.41
N GLY A 348 -29.04 -31.69 7.31
CA GLY A 348 -28.75 -31.70 8.75
C GLY A 348 -27.42 -31.03 9.11
N TRP A 349 -26.83 -30.29 8.18
CA TRP A 349 -25.52 -29.65 8.36
C TRP A 349 -25.64 -28.52 9.38
N GLY A 350 -24.66 -28.43 10.29
CA GLY A 350 -24.55 -27.28 11.16
C GLY A 350 -24.06 -26.08 10.36
N ILE A 351 -24.68 -24.91 10.58
CA ILE A 351 -24.27 -23.64 9.99
C ILE A 351 -23.97 -22.67 11.14
N ASN A 352 -22.77 -22.10 11.18
CA ASN A 352 -22.27 -21.29 12.28
C ASN A 352 -22.28 -19.79 11.96
N THR A 353 -22.31 -18.96 12.98
CA THR A 353 -22.10 -17.51 12.82
C THR A 353 -20.72 -17.23 12.25
N GLY A 354 -20.66 -16.52 11.12
CA GLY A 354 -19.43 -16.22 10.40
C GLY A 354 -19.13 -17.14 9.22
N ASP A 355 -19.88 -18.23 9.05
CA ASP A 355 -19.80 -19.02 7.82
C ASP A 355 -20.15 -18.18 6.60
N LEU A 356 -19.52 -18.53 5.47
CA LEU A 356 -19.65 -17.83 4.20
C LEU A 356 -20.35 -18.71 3.17
N VAL A 357 -21.44 -18.21 2.59
CA VAL A 357 -22.14 -18.85 1.48
C VAL A 357 -22.04 -17.96 0.25
N ALA A 358 -21.31 -18.41 -0.78
CA ALA A 358 -21.18 -17.69 -2.04
C ALA A 358 -22.22 -18.16 -3.05
N SER A 359 -22.61 -17.24 -3.94
CA SER A 359 -23.61 -17.49 -4.97
C SER A 359 -23.14 -18.44 -6.06
N GLY A 360 -21.84 -18.54 -6.29
CA GLY A 360 -21.31 -18.93 -7.60
C GLY A 360 -21.36 -17.77 -8.59
N THR A 361 -20.61 -17.93 -9.69
CA THR A 361 -20.44 -16.90 -10.73
C THR A 361 -21.77 -16.30 -11.19
N VAL A 362 -21.85 -14.96 -11.18
CA VAL A 362 -23.03 -14.17 -11.55
C VAL A 362 -22.91 -13.69 -13.00
N SER A 363 -23.72 -14.28 -13.88
CA SER A 363 -23.83 -13.89 -15.30
C SER A 363 -25.22 -13.38 -15.67
N SER A 364 -25.26 -12.40 -16.57
CA SER A 364 -26.47 -11.74 -17.10
C SER A 364 -26.74 -12.11 -18.57
N PRO A 365 -28.01 -12.07 -19.04
CA PRO A 365 -28.36 -12.30 -20.44
C PRO A 365 -27.72 -11.26 -21.38
N ALA A 366 -27.25 -11.68 -22.55
CA ALA A 366 -26.93 -10.76 -23.65
C ALA A 366 -28.25 -10.29 -24.32
N PRO A 367 -28.46 -8.99 -24.65
CA PRO A 367 -27.46 -7.94 -24.84
C PRO A 367 -27.69 -6.69 -23.96
N GLU A 368 -27.80 -6.79 -22.62
CA GLU A 368 -27.98 -5.61 -21.73
C GLU A 368 -26.80 -4.57 -21.74
N ILE A 369 -26.00 -4.55 -22.79
CA ILE A 369 -24.67 -3.96 -22.91
C ILE A 369 -24.73 -2.52 -23.45
N LYS A 370 -24.11 -1.58 -22.74
CA LYS A 370 -23.43 -0.43 -23.37
C LYS A 370 -22.36 -1.00 -24.32
N LYS A 371 -22.53 -0.80 -25.63
CA LYS A 371 -21.70 -1.35 -26.72
C LYS A 371 -20.22 -1.59 -26.31
N GLY A 372 -19.79 -2.85 -26.23
CA GLY A 372 -18.39 -3.26 -26.00
C GLY A 372 -18.07 -3.95 -24.67
N LEU A 373 -19.01 -4.06 -23.72
CA LEU A 373 -18.79 -4.76 -22.44
C LEU A 373 -19.31 -6.21 -22.47
N GLY A 374 -18.70 -7.12 -21.72
CA GLY A 374 -19.23 -8.49 -21.48
C GLY A 374 -20.32 -8.50 -20.40
N SER A 375 -21.27 -9.45 -20.49
CA SER A 375 -22.31 -9.66 -19.47
C SER A 375 -22.10 -10.90 -18.61
N TYR A 376 -20.98 -11.60 -18.82
CA TYR A 376 -20.68 -12.89 -18.19
C TYR A 376 -19.71 -12.72 -17.01
N GLY A 377 -19.95 -13.44 -15.93
CA GLY A 377 -19.24 -13.28 -14.66
C GLY A 377 -17.80 -13.80 -14.63
N CYS A 378 -17.31 -14.41 -15.71
CA CYS A 378 -15.92 -14.85 -15.86
C CYS A 378 -15.41 -14.79 -17.31
N LEU A 379 -14.09 -14.86 -17.50
CA LEU A 379 -13.46 -14.88 -18.83
C LEU A 379 -13.74 -16.17 -19.59
N LEU A 380 -13.87 -17.31 -18.88
CA LEU A 380 -14.24 -18.59 -19.50
C LEU A 380 -15.50 -18.46 -20.35
N GLU A 381 -16.55 -17.84 -19.80
CA GLU A 381 -17.80 -17.63 -20.51
C GLU A 381 -17.64 -16.66 -21.68
N CYS A 382 -16.93 -15.54 -21.47
CA CYS A 382 -16.67 -14.56 -22.52
C CYS A 382 -16.01 -15.23 -23.74
N PHE A 383 -14.99 -16.05 -23.52
CA PHE A 383 -14.31 -16.77 -24.60
C PHE A 383 -15.14 -17.91 -25.19
N ALA A 384 -15.91 -18.64 -24.37
CA ALA A 384 -16.81 -19.70 -24.83
C ALA A 384 -17.89 -19.18 -25.78
N GLN A 385 -18.36 -17.95 -25.55
CA GLN A 385 -19.37 -17.29 -26.37
C GLN A 385 -18.76 -16.43 -27.50
N GLN A 386 -17.43 -16.47 -27.69
CA GLN A 386 -16.72 -15.65 -28.67
C GLN A 386 -17.01 -14.15 -28.52
N HIS A 387 -17.22 -13.71 -27.27
CA HIS A 387 -17.50 -12.31 -26.96
C HIS A 387 -16.21 -11.50 -27.03
N GLU A 388 -16.17 -10.49 -27.88
CA GLU A 388 -15.03 -9.56 -27.98
C GLU A 388 -15.04 -8.60 -26.78
N LEU A 389 -14.07 -8.78 -25.89
CA LEU A 389 -13.82 -7.88 -24.77
C LEU A 389 -12.96 -6.67 -25.21
N PRO A 390 -13.07 -5.52 -24.51
CA PRO A 390 -12.21 -4.37 -24.75
C PRO A 390 -10.73 -4.72 -24.65
N ALA A 391 -9.90 -4.00 -25.41
CA ALA A 391 -8.45 -4.12 -25.27
C ALA A 391 -7.98 -3.55 -23.92
N VAL A 392 -7.09 -4.27 -23.24
CA VAL A 392 -6.51 -3.88 -21.95
C VAL A 392 -5.01 -3.70 -22.12
N GLY A 393 -4.47 -2.54 -21.71
CA GLY A 393 -3.06 -2.20 -21.91
C GLY A 393 -2.63 -2.21 -23.39
N GLY A 394 -3.54 -1.86 -24.31
CA GLY A 394 -3.28 -1.82 -25.76
C GLY A 394 -3.26 -3.19 -26.45
N LYS A 395 -3.64 -4.27 -25.77
CA LYS A 395 -3.74 -5.63 -26.33
C LYS A 395 -5.15 -6.18 -26.20
N SER A 396 -5.56 -7.04 -27.12
CA SER A 396 -6.82 -7.80 -26.98
C SER A 396 -6.83 -8.58 -25.67
N MET A 397 -7.97 -8.60 -24.98
CA MET A 397 -8.10 -9.30 -23.71
C MET A 397 -7.89 -10.81 -23.88
N SER A 398 -7.06 -11.37 -23.01
CA SER A 398 -6.79 -12.80 -22.87
C SER A 398 -7.18 -13.25 -21.45
N TRP A 399 -6.79 -14.46 -21.06
CA TRP A 399 -6.72 -14.81 -19.63
C TRP A 399 -5.88 -13.79 -18.84
N LEU A 400 -6.07 -13.75 -17.52
CA LEU A 400 -5.32 -12.85 -16.66
C LEU A 400 -3.82 -13.18 -16.72
N GLU A 401 -3.01 -12.13 -16.90
CA GLU A 401 -1.55 -12.17 -17.03
C GLU A 401 -0.88 -11.78 -15.71
N ASP A 402 0.40 -12.11 -15.56
CA ASP A 402 1.16 -11.68 -14.39
C ASP A 402 1.32 -10.15 -14.38
N GLY A 403 0.97 -9.55 -13.25
CA GLY A 403 0.96 -8.09 -13.10
C GLY A 403 -0.36 -7.42 -13.50
N ASP A 404 -1.38 -8.18 -13.90
CA ASP A 404 -2.75 -7.66 -13.99
C ASP A 404 -3.30 -7.36 -12.60
N GLU A 405 -3.98 -6.23 -12.47
CA GLU A 405 -4.83 -5.92 -11.33
C GLU A 405 -6.29 -6.01 -11.77
N LEU A 406 -7.08 -6.80 -11.03
CA LEU A 406 -8.52 -6.96 -11.25
C LEU A 406 -9.28 -6.27 -10.11
N ALA A 407 -10.20 -5.38 -10.47
CA ALA A 407 -11.11 -4.75 -9.54
C ALA A 407 -12.55 -5.16 -9.83
N ILE A 408 -13.21 -5.79 -8.87
CA ILE A 408 -14.66 -6.02 -8.87
C ILE A 408 -15.31 -4.94 -8.00
N GLN A 409 -16.34 -4.31 -8.53
CA GLN A 409 -17.18 -3.34 -7.84
C GLN A 409 -18.64 -3.77 -7.96
N GLY A 410 -19.47 -3.41 -6.99
CA GLY A 410 -20.91 -3.69 -7.07
C GLY A 410 -21.75 -2.54 -6.51
N TRP A 411 -22.96 -2.35 -7.02
CA TRP A 411 -23.85 -1.20 -6.83
C TRP A 411 -25.30 -1.60 -6.66
N PHE A 412 -25.98 -1.06 -5.64
CA PHE A 412 -27.42 -1.16 -5.40
C PHE A 412 -28.06 0.22 -5.29
N ARG A 413 -29.37 0.30 -5.53
CA ARG A 413 -30.13 1.56 -5.44
C ARG A 413 -30.89 1.65 -4.11
N THR A 414 -30.78 2.80 -3.44
CA THR A 414 -31.59 3.15 -2.26
C THR A 414 -32.84 3.91 -2.66
N ALA A 415 -33.87 3.94 -1.80
CA ALA A 415 -35.19 4.51 -2.09
C ALA A 415 -35.21 6.01 -2.48
N ASP A 416 -34.19 6.79 -2.13
CA ASP A 416 -34.10 8.25 -2.36
C ASP A 416 -33.12 8.68 -3.47
N ASP A 417 -32.63 7.72 -4.29
CA ASP A 417 -31.72 7.92 -5.44
C ASP A 417 -30.43 8.73 -5.14
N PRO A 418 -29.43 8.08 -4.51
CA PRO A 418 -28.17 7.88 -5.22
C PRO A 418 -27.61 6.45 -5.08
N ILE A 419 -26.83 6.04 -6.07
CA ILE A 419 -26.22 4.70 -6.23
C ILE A 419 -25.32 4.37 -5.02
N SER A 420 -25.71 3.39 -4.21
CA SER A 420 -24.92 2.88 -3.07
C SER A 420 -24.20 1.58 -3.46
N PRO A 421 -22.87 1.52 -3.50
CA PRO A 421 -22.03 0.36 -3.79
C PRO A 421 -21.92 -0.60 -2.62
N ILE A 422 -21.87 -1.89 -2.93
CA ILE A 422 -21.61 -2.98 -1.97
C ILE A 422 -20.16 -2.97 -1.51
N ALA A 423 -19.24 -2.62 -2.40
CA ALA A 423 -17.88 -2.23 -2.06
C ALA A 423 -17.24 -1.46 -3.22
N LYS A 424 -16.40 -0.47 -2.88
CA LYS A 424 -15.16 -0.25 -3.63
C LYS A 424 -14.10 -1.14 -2.98
N PRO A 425 -13.08 -1.63 -3.72
CA PRO A 425 -11.82 -1.89 -3.06
C PRO A 425 -11.52 -0.63 -2.23
N ILE A 426 -11.20 -0.78 -0.95
CA ILE A 426 -10.38 0.27 -0.35
C ILE A 426 -9.11 0.18 -1.16
N GLN A 427 -9.04 1.01 -2.21
CA GLN A 427 -7.79 1.54 -2.66
C GLN A 427 -7.14 1.98 -1.36
N GLN A 428 -6.10 1.26 -0.92
CA GLN A 428 -4.97 2.00 -0.38
C GLN A 428 -4.81 3.15 -1.34
N ASP A 429 -5.08 4.36 -0.88
CA ASP A 429 -4.99 5.59 -1.65
C ASP A 429 -3.64 5.56 -2.40
N ARG A 430 -3.65 5.03 -3.61
CA ARG A 430 -2.87 5.52 -4.71
C ARG A 430 -3.90 6.29 -5.49
N GLY A 431 -4.21 7.46 -4.94
CA GLY A 431 -5.17 8.39 -5.51
C GLY A 431 -4.89 8.56 -6.99
N VAL A 432 -5.94 8.72 -7.79
CA VAL A 432 -5.94 9.11 -9.22
C VAL A 432 -4.71 8.58 -9.98
N GLU A 433 -4.84 7.65 -10.92
CA GLU A 433 -3.74 7.34 -11.85
C GLU A 433 -3.52 8.54 -12.82
N MET A 434 -3.03 9.62 -12.22
CA MET A 434 -2.00 10.50 -12.72
C MET A 434 -0.88 9.60 -13.20
N ALA A 435 -0.22 10.01 -14.27
CA ALA A 435 1.04 9.41 -14.68
C ALA A 435 1.93 9.12 -13.44
N PRO A 436 2.64 7.98 -13.38
CA PRO A 436 3.48 7.62 -12.23
C PRO A 436 4.30 8.84 -11.79
N PRO A 437 4.28 9.23 -10.49
CA PRO A 437 4.83 10.50 -10.06
C PRO A 437 6.22 10.71 -10.64
N ARG A 438 6.39 11.82 -11.36
CA ARG A 438 7.61 12.08 -12.11
C ARG A 438 8.55 12.89 -11.23
N VAL A 439 9.75 12.36 -11.04
CA VAL A 439 10.76 12.89 -10.14
C VAL A 439 12.01 13.23 -10.91
N LEU A 440 12.51 14.45 -10.75
CA LEU A 440 13.82 14.83 -11.28
C LEU A 440 14.84 14.63 -10.17
N LEU A 441 15.79 13.72 -10.39
CA LEU A 441 16.81 13.33 -9.42
C LEU A 441 18.18 13.78 -9.91
N THR A 442 18.79 14.71 -9.19
CA THR A 442 20.20 15.07 -9.44
C THR A 442 21.15 14.14 -8.71
N GLY A 443 22.31 13.87 -9.32
CA GLY A 443 23.35 13.06 -8.68
C GLY A 443 23.05 11.57 -8.65
N ALA A 444 22.20 11.09 -9.56
CA ALA A 444 21.74 9.69 -9.65
C ALA A 444 22.87 8.66 -9.75
N ASN A 445 24.05 9.04 -10.26
CA ASN A 445 25.22 8.19 -10.37
C ASN A 445 26.14 8.20 -9.11
N GLY A 446 25.73 8.88 -8.03
CA GLY A 446 26.45 8.94 -6.76
C GLY A 446 25.99 7.89 -5.74
N PHE A 447 26.58 7.89 -4.55
CA PHE A 447 26.22 6.92 -3.50
C PHE A 447 24.77 7.05 -3.03
N ILE A 448 24.39 8.23 -2.50
CA ILE A 448 23.01 8.50 -2.07
C ILE A 448 22.08 8.46 -3.28
N GLY A 449 22.46 9.14 -4.38
CA GLY A 449 21.64 9.20 -5.59
C GLY A 449 21.33 7.84 -6.21
N GLY A 450 22.25 6.87 -6.18
CA GLY A 450 21.98 5.52 -6.67
C GLY A 450 20.96 4.76 -5.83
N HIS A 451 20.96 4.96 -4.50
CA HIS A 451 19.91 4.41 -3.63
C HIS A 451 18.58 5.13 -3.82
N LEU A 452 18.60 6.46 -3.97
CA LEU A 452 17.39 7.22 -4.29
C LEU A 452 16.79 6.72 -5.62
N LEU A 453 17.60 6.60 -6.67
CA LEU A 453 17.15 6.08 -7.95
C LEU A 453 16.49 4.70 -7.80
N SER A 454 17.19 3.75 -7.16
CA SER A 454 16.66 2.42 -6.84
C SER A 454 15.32 2.51 -6.13
N PHE A 455 15.24 3.32 -5.08
CA PHE A 455 14.09 3.41 -4.20
C PHE A 455 12.88 4.05 -4.88
N PHE A 456 13.07 5.15 -5.61
CA PHE A 456 11.99 5.82 -6.34
C PHE A 456 11.46 4.92 -7.48
N LEU A 457 12.33 4.20 -8.20
CA LEU A 457 11.89 3.22 -9.20
C LEU A 457 11.15 2.03 -8.57
N GLU A 458 11.60 1.54 -7.41
CA GLU A 458 10.89 0.51 -6.62
C GLU A 458 9.51 0.98 -6.14
N LYS A 459 9.33 2.29 -5.92
CA LYS A 459 8.05 2.92 -5.56
C LYS A 459 7.20 3.33 -6.78
N SER A 460 7.55 2.83 -7.96
CA SER A 460 6.85 3.08 -9.21
C SER A 460 6.85 4.54 -9.68
N CYS A 461 7.80 5.36 -9.24
CA CYS A 461 7.99 6.70 -9.80
C CYS A 461 8.71 6.63 -11.16
N SER A 462 8.42 7.57 -12.05
CA SER A 462 9.26 7.83 -13.22
C SER A 462 10.37 8.80 -12.83
N VAL A 463 11.62 8.49 -13.18
CA VAL A 463 12.77 9.30 -12.75
C VAL A 463 13.48 9.92 -13.95
N GLN A 464 13.54 11.25 -13.98
CA GLN A 464 14.47 12.00 -14.83
C GLN A 464 15.81 12.13 -14.07
N ALA A 465 16.77 11.27 -14.39
CA ALA A 465 18.08 11.26 -13.78
C ALA A 465 19.01 12.32 -14.42
N VAL A 466 19.43 13.31 -13.63
CA VAL A 466 20.40 14.31 -14.08
C VAL A 466 21.81 13.84 -13.78
N VAL A 467 22.62 13.71 -14.84
CA VAL A 467 24.02 13.29 -14.79
C VAL A 467 24.91 14.27 -15.58
N ARG A 468 26.23 14.23 -15.37
CA ARG A 468 27.17 15.19 -15.96
C ARG A 468 27.61 14.90 -17.40
N SER A 469 27.33 13.70 -17.92
CA SER A 469 27.83 13.24 -19.22
C SER A 469 27.13 11.96 -19.66
N GLU A 470 27.04 11.70 -20.97
CA GLU A 470 26.49 10.45 -21.53
C GLU A 470 27.12 9.18 -20.95
N ALA A 471 28.45 9.17 -20.80
CA ALA A 471 29.16 8.05 -20.19
C ALA A 471 28.69 7.73 -18.75
N LYS A 472 28.15 8.71 -18.02
CA LYS A 472 27.57 8.51 -16.69
C LYS A 472 26.14 7.99 -16.78
N ALA A 473 25.35 8.42 -17.77
CA ALA A 473 24.03 7.84 -18.05
C ALA A 473 24.17 6.35 -18.37
N GLU A 474 25.07 5.99 -19.30
CA GLU A 474 25.35 4.59 -19.65
C GLU A 474 25.77 3.74 -18.46
N ARG A 475 26.59 4.30 -17.55
CA ARG A 475 27.02 3.61 -16.32
C ARG A 475 25.83 3.33 -15.42
N VAL A 476 24.95 4.31 -15.21
CA VAL A 476 23.71 4.11 -14.44
C VAL A 476 22.85 3.04 -15.12
N THR A 477 22.65 3.08 -16.44
CA THR A 477 21.89 2.02 -17.14
C THR A 477 22.47 0.62 -16.93
N LYS A 478 23.79 0.48 -16.84
CA LYS A 478 24.48 -0.80 -16.58
C LYS A 478 24.37 -1.24 -15.12
N ASP A 479 24.40 -0.31 -14.18
CA ASP A 479 24.29 -0.58 -12.74
C ASP A 479 22.87 -0.99 -12.34
N PHE A 480 21.87 -0.61 -13.16
CA PHE A 480 20.44 -0.84 -12.90
C PHE A 480 19.74 -1.64 -14.04
N PRO A 481 20.21 -2.85 -14.40
CA PRO A 481 19.75 -3.56 -15.60
C PRO A 481 18.33 -4.16 -15.47
N GLY A 482 17.86 -4.38 -14.25
CA GLY A 482 16.56 -4.99 -13.95
C GLY A 482 15.40 -4.00 -13.83
N TYR A 483 15.66 -2.70 -13.98
CA TYR A 483 14.62 -1.68 -13.90
C TYR A 483 14.02 -1.39 -15.26
N ASP A 484 12.71 -1.13 -15.25
CA ASP A 484 11.94 -0.77 -16.43
C ASP A 484 12.45 0.55 -17.03
N ARG A 485 13.06 0.43 -18.21
CA ARG A 485 13.66 1.56 -18.92
C ARG A 485 12.65 2.60 -19.39
N SER A 486 11.37 2.28 -19.46
CA SER A 486 10.33 3.26 -19.80
C SER A 486 10.11 4.30 -18.70
N ARG A 487 10.63 4.06 -17.48
CA ARG A 487 10.47 4.92 -16.30
C ARG A 487 11.78 5.60 -15.87
N LEU A 488 12.85 5.49 -16.65
CA LEU A 488 14.14 6.11 -16.36
C LEU A 488 14.67 6.86 -17.58
N ASP A 489 14.61 8.18 -17.51
CA ASP A 489 15.15 9.09 -18.52
C ASP A 489 16.41 9.78 -17.99
N PHE A 490 17.23 10.32 -18.90
CA PHE A 490 18.46 11.03 -18.54
C PHE A 490 18.49 12.44 -19.10
N SER A 491 18.99 13.38 -18.31
CA SER A 491 19.41 14.71 -18.78
C SER A 491 20.87 14.95 -18.47
N ILE A 492 21.58 15.52 -19.43
CA ILE A 492 22.98 15.87 -19.28
C ILE A 492 23.10 17.32 -18.82
N VAL A 493 23.57 17.52 -17.59
CA VAL A 493 23.91 18.85 -17.04
C VAL A 493 25.40 18.82 -16.65
N PRO A 494 26.30 19.27 -17.55
CA PRO A 494 27.75 19.16 -17.33
C PRO A 494 28.25 19.98 -16.14
N ASP A 495 27.66 21.16 -15.94
CA ASP A 495 27.97 22.08 -14.85
C ASP A 495 26.67 22.58 -14.23
N ILE A 496 26.40 22.13 -13.00
CA ILE A 496 25.20 22.50 -12.23
C ILE A 496 25.27 23.92 -11.66
N THR A 497 26.42 24.59 -11.74
CA THR A 497 26.62 25.96 -11.23
C THR A 497 26.39 27.02 -12.30
N ALA A 498 26.31 26.62 -13.57
CA ALA A 498 26.09 27.53 -14.68
C ALA A 498 24.69 28.18 -14.59
N PRO A 499 24.54 29.47 -14.91
CA PRO A 499 23.25 30.13 -14.97
C PRO A 499 22.26 29.37 -15.87
N GLY A 500 21.11 28.98 -15.32
CA GLY A 500 20.09 28.23 -16.06
C GLY A 500 20.48 26.78 -16.38
N ALA A 501 21.44 26.19 -15.65
CA ALA A 501 21.92 24.82 -15.86
C ALA A 501 20.80 23.77 -15.91
N PHE A 502 19.72 23.98 -15.15
CA PHE A 502 18.59 23.04 -15.05
C PHE A 502 17.39 23.43 -15.90
N ASP A 503 17.44 24.54 -16.65
CA ASP A 503 16.31 25.06 -17.41
C ASP A 503 15.76 24.03 -18.39
N GLN A 504 16.64 23.43 -19.19
CA GLN A 504 16.22 22.49 -20.23
C GLN A 504 15.74 21.16 -19.62
N CYS A 505 16.47 20.60 -18.66
CA CYS A 505 16.07 19.32 -18.06
C CYS A 505 14.74 19.42 -17.29
N ILE A 506 14.45 20.56 -16.64
CA ILE A 506 13.17 20.75 -15.96
C ILE A 506 12.02 20.88 -16.96
N LYS A 507 12.23 21.55 -18.10
CA LYS A 507 11.24 21.63 -19.19
C LYS A 507 10.95 20.25 -19.77
N ASP A 508 12.00 19.49 -20.08
CA ASP A 508 11.88 18.16 -20.67
C ASP A 508 11.26 17.14 -19.71
N ALA A 509 11.40 17.36 -18.40
CA ALA A 509 10.87 16.48 -17.37
C ALA A 509 9.40 16.75 -17.01
N GLN A 510 8.73 17.75 -17.59
CA GLN A 510 7.33 18.05 -17.27
C GLN A 510 6.36 16.96 -17.78
N PRO A 511 5.23 16.69 -17.07
CA PRO A 511 4.86 17.24 -15.77
C PRO A 511 5.74 16.66 -14.65
N LEU A 512 6.04 17.45 -13.62
CA LEU A 512 6.97 17.09 -12.55
C LEU A 512 6.34 17.22 -11.16
N ASP A 513 6.29 16.14 -10.40
CA ASP A 513 5.70 16.12 -9.05
C ASP A 513 6.68 16.55 -7.97
N ALA A 514 7.94 16.11 -8.09
CA ALA A 514 8.99 16.43 -7.14
C ALA A 514 10.37 16.58 -7.78
N ILE A 515 11.22 17.40 -7.16
CA ILE A 515 12.65 17.51 -7.46
C ILE A 515 13.43 17.02 -6.26
N ILE A 516 14.38 16.11 -6.46
CA ILE A 516 15.34 15.67 -5.45
C ILE A 516 16.73 16.18 -5.80
N HIS A 517 17.18 17.19 -5.07
CA HIS A 517 18.50 17.78 -5.21
C HIS A 517 19.51 17.10 -4.27
N ALA A 518 20.09 15.99 -4.74
CA ALA A 518 21.15 15.27 -4.04
C ALA A 518 22.56 15.56 -4.62
N ALA A 519 22.66 16.23 -5.77
CA ALA A 519 23.93 16.65 -6.34
C ALA A 519 24.46 17.90 -5.63
N SER A 520 25.49 17.75 -4.82
CA SER A 520 26.29 18.87 -4.35
C SER A 520 27.71 18.69 -4.88
N PRO A 521 28.29 19.70 -5.55
CA PRO A 521 29.65 19.60 -6.08
C PRO A 521 30.60 19.47 -4.88
N PHE A 522 31.16 18.28 -4.71
CA PHE A 522 32.00 18.00 -3.56
C PHE A 522 33.18 17.10 -3.95
N ASN A 523 34.39 17.67 -3.91
CA ASN A 523 35.62 16.92 -4.09
C ASN A 523 36.77 17.52 -3.25
N PHE A 524 36.99 16.98 -2.06
CA PHE A 524 38.10 17.37 -1.17
C PHE A 524 39.49 17.26 -1.83
N ALA A 525 39.67 16.34 -2.78
CA ALA A 525 40.98 16.13 -3.40
C ALA A 525 41.32 17.16 -4.49
N ALA A 526 40.34 17.93 -4.97
CA ALA A 526 40.51 18.86 -6.09
C ALA A 526 40.48 20.35 -5.70
N ALA A 527 40.01 20.68 -4.49
CA ALA A 527 39.84 22.06 -4.08
C ALA A 527 41.16 22.70 -3.63
N LYS A 528 41.38 23.96 -4.03
CA LYS A 528 42.62 24.71 -3.76
C LYS A 528 42.37 25.91 -2.85
N SER A 529 41.11 26.29 -2.67
CA SER A 529 40.66 27.38 -1.81
C SER A 529 39.27 27.10 -1.23
N PRO A 530 38.86 27.77 -0.14
CA PRO A 530 37.50 27.69 0.39
C PRO A 530 36.40 28.06 -0.61
N GLY A 531 36.67 29.02 -1.51
CA GLY A 531 35.73 29.45 -2.55
C GLY A 531 35.39 28.34 -3.53
N ASP A 532 36.33 27.41 -3.79
CA ASP A 532 36.10 26.23 -4.63
C ASP A 532 35.09 25.24 -4.02
N PHE A 533 34.71 25.43 -2.76
CA PHE A 533 33.67 24.63 -2.08
C PHE A 533 32.37 25.41 -1.88
N ILE A 534 32.47 26.64 -1.38
CA ILE A 534 31.30 27.39 -0.92
C ILE A 534 30.49 27.91 -2.10
N ASP A 535 31.13 28.53 -3.09
CA ASP A 535 30.42 29.16 -4.20
C ASP A 535 29.70 28.11 -5.07
N PRO A 536 30.32 26.98 -5.45
CA PRO A 536 29.61 25.93 -6.20
C PRO A 536 28.42 25.32 -5.45
N ALA A 537 28.50 25.18 -4.12
CA ALA A 537 27.41 24.64 -3.31
C ALA A 537 26.20 25.60 -3.28
N ILE A 538 26.45 26.90 -3.07
CA ILE A 538 25.40 27.94 -3.10
C ILE A 538 24.82 28.06 -4.50
N ASN A 539 25.67 28.17 -5.52
CA ASN A 539 25.23 28.37 -6.91
C ASN A 539 24.45 27.14 -7.40
N GLY A 540 24.95 25.92 -7.22
CA GLY A 540 24.23 24.71 -7.65
C GLY A 540 22.86 24.57 -6.99
N THR A 541 22.75 24.92 -5.69
CA THR A 541 21.49 24.87 -4.94
C THR A 541 20.51 25.95 -5.41
N THR A 542 20.99 27.18 -5.61
CA THR A 542 20.13 28.30 -6.03
C THR A 542 19.73 28.21 -7.50
N GLU A 543 20.57 27.67 -8.38
CA GLU A 543 20.23 27.51 -9.80
C GLU A 543 19.10 26.49 -10.00
N ILE A 544 19.08 25.35 -9.30
CA ILE A 544 17.96 24.40 -9.42
C ILE A 544 16.66 24.99 -8.87
N LEU A 545 16.72 25.78 -7.79
CA LEU A 545 15.56 26.50 -7.23
C LEU A 545 15.00 27.53 -8.21
N LYS A 546 15.87 28.34 -8.84
CA LYS A 546 15.49 29.33 -9.86
C LYS A 546 14.87 28.67 -11.07
N SER A 547 15.49 27.62 -11.63
CA SER A 547 14.96 26.90 -12.78
C SER A 547 13.63 26.20 -12.45
N ALA A 548 13.49 25.61 -11.26
CA ALA A 548 12.23 25.01 -10.81
C ALA A 548 11.10 26.05 -10.70
N ALA A 549 11.37 27.19 -10.06
CA ALA A 549 10.39 28.26 -9.92
C ALA A 549 9.94 28.83 -11.27
N LYS A 550 10.85 28.87 -12.25
CA LYS A 550 10.58 29.42 -13.58
C LYS A 550 9.88 28.45 -14.52
N TYR A 551 10.17 27.15 -14.47
CA TYR A 551 9.75 26.18 -15.50
C TYR A 551 8.97 24.97 -14.99
N ALA A 552 8.74 24.83 -13.68
CA ALA A 552 7.95 23.72 -13.11
C ALA A 552 6.70 24.24 -12.37
N PRO A 553 5.71 24.83 -13.09
CA PRO A 553 4.54 25.42 -12.44
C PRO A 553 3.65 24.42 -11.70
N GLY A 554 3.75 23.12 -12.01
CA GLY A 554 3.03 22.04 -11.33
C GLY A 554 3.82 21.36 -10.19
N LEU A 555 5.04 21.82 -9.90
CA LEU A 555 5.89 21.20 -8.90
C LEU A 555 5.29 21.37 -7.50
N LYS A 556 5.07 20.27 -6.79
CA LYS A 556 4.57 20.32 -5.40
C LYS A 556 5.71 20.53 -4.43
N ARG A 557 6.84 19.86 -4.66
CA ARG A 557 7.94 19.84 -3.70
C ARG A 557 9.33 19.77 -4.30
N LEU A 558 10.24 20.52 -3.70
CA LEU A 558 11.67 20.41 -3.94
C LEU A 558 12.36 19.97 -2.65
N VAL A 559 13.04 18.83 -2.70
CA VAL A 559 13.74 18.22 -1.56
C VAL A 559 15.25 18.39 -1.75
N ILE A 560 15.94 18.99 -0.78
CA ILE A 560 17.40 19.15 -0.79
C ILE A 560 18.04 18.16 0.18
N THR A 561 19.04 17.41 -0.30
CA THR A 561 19.95 16.66 0.57
C THR A 561 21.05 17.60 1.08
N SER A 562 20.85 18.15 2.27
CA SER A 562 21.86 18.93 3.00
C SER A 562 22.75 17.99 3.82
N SER A 563 23.17 18.39 5.01
CA SER A 563 24.01 17.60 5.92
C SER A 563 23.81 18.04 7.36
N PHE A 564 24.14 17.15 8.30
CA PHE A 564 24.36 17.53 9.70
C PHE A 564 25.37 18.68 9.85
N ALA A 565 26.25 18.89 8.85
CA ALA A 565 27.13 20.04 8.82
C ALA A 565 26.41 21.40 8.79
N ALA A 566 25.12 21.45 8.42
CA ALA A 566 24.28 22.65 8.54
C ALA A 566 23.57 22.77 9.91
N ILE A 567 23.75 21.77 10.78
CA ILE A 567 23.10 21.65 12.10
C ILE A 567 24.11 21.84 13.23
N GLY A 568 25.18 21.03 13.23
CA GLY A 568 26.17 21.00 14.30
C GLY A 568 27.04 22.25 14.33
N ASN A 569 27.57 22.59 15.52
CA ASN A 569 28.56 23.65 15.67
C ASN A 569 29.98 23.04 15.57
N PRO A 570 30.71 23.23 14.45
CA PRO A 570 32.05 22.66 14.31
C PRO A 570 33.09 23.30 15.24
N LEU A 571 32.81 24.48 15.79
CA LEU A 571 33.73 25.19 16.70
C LEU A 571 33.62 24.70 18.15
N ASP A 572 32.54 24.00 18.49
CA ASP A 572 32.25 23.51 19.83
C ASP A 572 31.36 22.26 19.78
N LEU A 573 31.77 21.27 18.98
CA LEU A 573 30.91 20.12 18.70
C LEU A 573 30.75 19.21 19.93
N GLN A 574 31.77 19.15 20.80
CA GLN A 574 31.86 18.21 21.93
C GLN A 574 31.83 18.89 23.32
N GLY A 575 31.58 20.20 23.41
CA GLY A 575 31.95 20.97 24.62
C GLY A 575 30.90 21.19 25.71
N ASN A 576 29.71 20.57 25.65
CA ASN A 576 28.66 20.82 26.66
C ASN A 576 27.48 19.84 26.70
N GLY A 577 27.53 18.70 25.99
CA GLY A 577 26.38 17.78 25.94
C GLY A 577 25.13 18.35 25.24
N ARG A 578 25.31 19.36 24.38
CA ARG A 578 24.21 20.00 23.63
C ARG A 578 23.38 19.00 22.85
N VAL A 579 22.08 19.23 22.82
CA VAL A 579 21.14 18.49 21.98
C VAL A 579 20.99 19.23 20.65
N TYR A 580 21.33 18.57 19.55
CA TYR A 580 21.07 19.06 18.20
C TYR A 580 19.77 18.46 17.66
N SER A 581 18.90 19.31 17.14
CA SER A 581 17.63 18.91 16.50
C SER A 581 17.54 19.47 15.09
N SER A 582 16.45 19.14 14.39
CA SER A 582 16.09 19.79 13.12
C SER A 582 16.13 21.32 13.20
N GLU A 583 15.84 21.94 14.35
CA GLU A 583 15.81 23.40 14.52
C GLU A 583 17.19 24.04 14.76
N SER A 584 18.22 23.22 15.01
CA SER A 584 19.55 23.74 15.34
C SER A 584 20.28 24.18 14.08
N TRP A 585 20.86 25.38 14.08
CA TRP A 585 21.67 25.88 12.97
C TRP A 585 23.15 25.93 13.31
N ASN A 586 23.97 25.52 12.36
CA ASN A 586 25.40 25.79 12.42
C ASN A 586 25.64 27.32 12.48
N PRO A 587 26.39 27.81 13.49
CA PRO A 587 26.64 29.23 13.69
C PRO A 587 27.76 29.81 12.82
N VAL A 588 28.46 28.99 12.02
CA VAL A 588 29.58 29.45 11.19
C VAL A 588 29.15 30.56 10.24
N THR A 589 29.90 31.67 10.26
CA THR A 589 29.65 32.82 9.38
C THR A 589 30.29 32.63 8.01
N LYS A 590 29.90 33.48 7.05
CA LYS A 590 30.53 33.51 5.73
C LYS A 590 32.02 33.78 5.86
N GLU A 591 32.42 34.78 6.62
CA GLU A 591 33.82 35.17 6.82
C GLU A 591 34.67 34.03 7.39
N GLN A 592 34.12 33.29 8.36
CA GLN A 592 34.77 32.10 8.92
C GLN A 592 34.91 30.97 7.89
N GLY A 593 33.89 30.78 7.04
CA GLY A 593 33.91 29.79 5.96
C GLY A 593 35.01 30.03 4.92
N TYR A 594 35.31 31.28 4.58
CA TYR A 594 36.39 31.63 3.63
C TYR A 594 37.77 31.77 4.28
N SER A 595 37.93 31.36 5.55
CA SER A 595 39.24 31.23 6.19
C SER A 595 40.04 30.07 5.59
N SER A 596 41.34 29.96 5.90
CA SER A 596 42.21 28.90 5.34
C SER A 596 41.88 27.47 5.82
N ASP A 597 40.92 27.29 6.73
CA ASP A 597 40.52 25.98 7.23
C ASP A 597 39.53 25.29 6.27
N VAL A 598 40.03 24.29 5.55
CA VAL A 598 39.26 23.48 4.58
C VAL A 598 38.15 22.66 5.25
N SER A 599 38.34 22.22 6.49
CA SER A 599 37.30 21.54 7.26
C SER A 599 36.16 22.51 7.53
N LEU A 600 36.48 23.69 8.05
CA LEU A 600 35.48 24.72 8.34
C LEU A 600 34.77 25.21 7.07
N ALA A 601 35.48 25.30 5.94
CA ALA A 601 34.91 25.63 4.63
C ALA A 601 33.84 24.63 4.17
N TYR A 602 34.00 23.33 4.45
CA TYR A 602 32.95 22.34 4.17
C TYR A 602 31.68 22.60 4.98
N TRP A 603 31.82 22.79 6.30
CA TRP A 603 30.68 23.07 7.17
C TRP A 603 29.96 24.36 6.77
N ALA A 604 30.72 25.40 6.43
CA ALA A 604 30.20 26.64 5.88
C ALA A 604 29.46 26.41 4.56
N SER A 605 30.02 25.63 3.62
CA SER A 605 29.39 25.38 2.31
C SER A 605 28.00 24.77 2.44
N LYS A 606 27.82 23.78 3.33
CA LYS A 606 26.51 23.14 3.57
C LYS A 606 25.53 24.09 4.24
N THR A 607 26.01 24.84 5.25
CA THR A 607 25.19 25.81 5.99
C THR A 607 24.71 26.95 5.10
N LEU A 608 25.62 27.54 4.32
CA LEU A 608 25.33 28.70 3.47
C LEU A 608 24.46 28.31 2.27
N ALA A 609 24.68 27.15 1.66
CA ALA A 609 23.83 26.64 0.59
C ALA A 609 22.38 26.38 1.08
N GLU A 610 22.23 25.78 2.26
CA GLU A 610 20.90 25.58 2.85
C GLU A 610 20.22 26.91 3.21
N ARG A 611 20.95 27.85 3.82
CA ARG A 611 20.42 29.20 4.11
C ARG A 611 19.97 29.92 2.84
N ALA A 612 20.76 29.84 1.77
CA ALA A 612 20.41 30.43 0.49
C ALA A 612 19.13 29.80 -0.10
N ALA A 613 18.91 28.50 0.11
CA ALA A 613 17.67 27.84 -0.30
C ALA A 613 16.43 28.37 0.45
N TRP A 614 16.52 28.51 1.77
CA TRP A 614 15.43 29.08 2.57
C TRP A 614 15.20 30.56 2.29
N GLU A 615 16.26 31.34 2.09
CA GLU A 615 16.19 32.75 1.70
C GLU A 615 15.49 32.91 0.35
N PHE A 616 15.81 32.06 -0.63
CA PHE A 616 15.13 32.04 -1.93
C PHE A 616 13.63 31.80 -1.77
N VAL A 617 13.21 30.77 -1.03
CA VAL A 617 11.77 30.46 -0.86
C VAL A 617 11.04 31.56 -0.11
N THR A 618 11.70 32.19 0.88
CA THR A 618 11.14 33.30 1.64
C THR A 618 10.95 34.55 0.78
N THR A 619 11.90 34.82 -0.12
CA THR A 619 11.94 36.05 -0.94
C THR A 619 11.08 35.90 -2.20
N GLU A 620 11.29 34.83 -2.95
CA GLU A 620 10.68 34.61 -4.27
C GLU A 620 9.30 33.94 -4.19
N LYS A 621 8.97 33.30 -3.06
CA LYS A 621 7.68 32.61 -2.81
C LYS A 621 7.24 31.71 -3.98
N PRO A 622 8.09 30.73 -4.38
CA PRO A 622 7.78 29.86 -5.50
C PRO A 622 6.54 29.00 -5.21
N GLY A 623 5.91 28.47 -6.26
CA GLY A 623 4.69 27.65 -6.16
C GLY A 623 4.87 26.26 -5.52
N PHE A 624 6.10 25.87 -5.17
CA PHE A 624 6.42 24.59 -4.53
C PHE A 624 6.87 24.78 -3.08
N GLU A 625 6.72 23.73 -2.28
CA GLU A 625 7.26 23.69 -0.91
C GLU A 625 8.72 23.20 -0.92
N LEU A 626 9.56 23.79 -0.06
CA LEU A 626 10.93 23.30 0.19
C LEU A 626 10.95 22.35 1.38
N VAL A 627 11.65 21.23 1.25
CA VAL A 627 12.00 20.34 2.36
C VAL A 627 13.49 20.06 2.34
N VAL A 628 14.14 20.07 3.51
CA VAL A 628 15.58 19.81 3.62
C VAL A 628 15.84 18.60 4.51
N LEU A 629 16.69 17.69 4.06
CA LEU A 629 17.13 16.54 4.85
C LEU A 629 18.60 16.70 5.22
N ASN A 630 18.91 16.57 6.51
CA ASN A 630 20.24 16.77 7.08
C ASN A 630 20.81 15.44 7.62
N PRO A 631 21.30 14.54 6.74
CA PRO A 631 21.96 13.32 7.18
C PRO A 631 23.37 13.59 7.74
N PRO A 632 23.85 12.78 8.70
CA PRO A 632 25.22 12.79 9.17
C PRO A 632 26.10 11.92 8.25
N ILE A 633 27.00 11.10 8.82
CA ILE A 633 27.72 10.06 8.07
C ILE A 633 26.70 9.04 7.57
N VAL A 634 26.66 8.81 6.26
CA VAL A 634 25.73 7.86 5.64
C VAL A 634 26.45 6.57 5.28
N TYR A 635 26.09 5.47 5.93
CA TYR A 635 26.58 4.13 5.63
C TYR A 635 25.54 3.34 4.83
N GLY A 636 25.99 2.32 4.12
CA GLY A 636 25.12 1.37 3.45
C GLY A 636 25.79 0.66 2.29
N PRO A 637 25.17 -0.39 1.74
CA PRO A 637 25.71 -1.15 0.63
C PRO A 637 25.84 -0.28 -0.64
N LEU A 638 26.78 -0.59 -1.54
CA LEU A 638 26.91 0.11 -2.82
C LEU A 638 25.84 -0.37 -3.81
N ARG A 639 25.20 0.57 -4.50
CA ARG A 639 24.26 0.32 -5.63
C ARG A 639 24.86 0.64 -7.00
N HIS A 640 25.80 1.58 -7.05
CA HIS A 640 26.51 1.94 -8.27
C HIS A 640 27.86 1.21 -8.33
N SER A 641 28.36 1.00 -9.54
CA SER A 641 29.70 0.47 -9.74
C SER A 641 30.76 1.53 -9.45
N ILE A 642 31.90 1.07 -8.93
CA ILE A 642 33.13 1.86 -8.78
C ILE A 642 34.25 1.18 -9.57
N ASP A 643 35.26 1.93 -9.99
CA ASP A 643 36.38 1.40 -10.79
C ASP A 643 37.55 0.97 -9.89
N SER A 644 37.68 1.61 -8.73
CA SER A 644 38.64 1.29 -7.69
C SER A 644 38.05 1.49 -6.29
N MET A 645 38.60 0.81 -5.28
CA MET A 645 38.27 1.07 -3.87
C MET A 645 38.64 2.48 -3.42
N SER A 646 39.52 3.18 -4.15
CA SER A 646 39.80 4.61 -3.95
C SER A 646 38.63 5.51 -4.32
N ASP A 647 37.67 5.01 -5.09
CA ASP A 647 36.53 5.80 -5.60
C ASP A 647 35.30 5.70 -4.69
N LEU A 648 35.44 5.05 -3.53
CA LEU A 648 34.38 5.00 -2.51
C LEU A 648 33.98 6.40 -2.07
N ASN A 649 32.69 6.60 -1.79
CA ASN A 649 32.24 7.81 -1.11
C ASN A 649 32.90 7.91 0.28
N THR A 650 33.12 9.14 0.73
CA THR A 650 33.84 9.45 1.98
C THR A 650 33.35 8.64 3.17
N SER A 651 32.03 8.51 3.35
CA SER A 651 31.44 7.75 4.45
C SER A 651 31.83 6.26 4.41
N ASN A 652 31.59 5.56 3.31
CA ASN A 652 31.94 4.14 3.23
C ASN A 652 33.46 3.92 3.21
N ALA A 653 34.25 4.90 2.77
CA ALA A 653 35.71 4.85 2.86
C ALA A 653 36.20 4.84 4.32
N ILE A 654 35.47 5.47 5.27
CA ILE A 654 35.78 5.41 6.71
C ILE A 654 35.65 3.96 7.20
N LEU A 655 34.53 3.31 6.91
CA LEU A 655 34.27 1.92 7.32
C LEU A 655 35.22 0.94 6.60
N TRP A 656 35.53 1.17 5.32
CA TRP A 656 36.55 0.42 4.58
C TRP A 656 37.94 0.54 5.21
N ARG A 657 38.35 1.75 5.60
CA ARG A 657 39.63 1.99 6.28
C ARG A 657 39.68 1.25 7.61
N LEU A 658 38.60 1.31 8.39
CA LEU A 658 38.50 0.63 9.68
C LEU A 658 38.67 -0.89 9.56
N MET A 659 38.14 -1.49 8.48
CA MET A 659 38.32 -2.92 8.17
C MET A 659 39.72 -3.31 7.66
N ASN A 660 40.64 -2.34 7.48
CA ASN A 660 41.95 -2.59 6.87
C ASN A 660 43.12 -1.90 7.60
N VAL A 661 42.88 -1.19 8.70
CA VAL A 661 43.92 -0.40 9.38
C VAL A 661 44.88 -1.26 10.22
N GLY A 662 44.47 -2.48 10.59
CA GLY A 662 45.27 -3.44 11.35
C GLY A 662 45.00 -3.41 12.85
N LYS A 663 45.16 -4.57 13.51
CA LYS A 663 44.94 -4.71 14.97
C LYS A 663 45.84 -3.84 15.86
N GLY A 664 46.96 -3.35 15.32
CA GLY A 664 47.90 -2.47 16.03
C GLY A 664 47.54 -0.99 16.00
N ALA A 665 46.50 -0.60 15.24
CA ALA A 665 46.03 0.77 15.18
C ALA A 665 45.06 1.09 16.33
N PRO A 666 44.92 2.35 16.76
CA PRO A 666 43.87 2.75 17.68
C PRO A 666 42.50 2.78 16.98
N VAL A 667 41.43 2.57 17.75
CA VAL A 667 40.06 2.89 17.30
C VAL A 667 39.95 4.42 17.13
N PRO A 668 39.40 4.93 16.01
CA PRO A 668 39.27 6.37 15.79
C PRO A 668 38.39 7.07 16.83
N ASP A 669 38.71 8.33 17.16
CA ASP A 669 37.94 9.14 18.10
C ASP A 669 36.50 9.42 17.62
N ASP A 670 35.55 9.47 18.56
CA ASP A 670 34.11 9.70 18.37
C ASP A 670 33.74 11.19 18.08
N SER A 671 34.60 11.87 17.32
CA SER A 671 34.45 13.29 16.97
C SER A 671 33.12 13.62 16.27
N LEU A 672 32.57 12.68 15.49
CA LEU A 672 31.22 12.72 14.94
C LEU A 672 30.55 11.35 15.13
N HIS A 673 29.84 11.19 16.26
CA HIS A 673 29.27 9.91 16.73
C HIS A 673 27.79 9.71 16.32
N ILE A 674 27.44 10.11 15.11
CA ILE A 674 26.10 9.89 14.55
C ILE A 674 26.23 9.40 13.11
N SER A 675 25.41 8.43 12.75
CA SER A 675 25.39 7.86 11.40
C SER A 675 23.97 7.47 11.01
N ALA A 676 23.70 7.38 9.71
CA ALA A 676 22.41 6.95 9.17
C ALA A 676 22.60 5.88 8.09
N ASP A 677 21.63 4.99 7.95
CA ASP A 677 21.57 4.07 6.82
C ASP A 677 21.06 4.80 5.57
N VAL A 678 21.73 4.60 4.43
CA VAL A 678 21.33 5.18 3.14
C VAL A 678 19.92 4.76 2.70
N ARG A 679 19.43 3.58 3.14
CA ARG A 679 18.08 3.09 2.86
C ARG A 679 17.04 3.83 3.69
N ASP A 680 17.35 4.15 4.94
CA ASP A 680 16.49 4.98 5.80
C ASP A 680 16.44 6.41 5.27
N LEU A 681 17.59 6.93 4.82
CA LEU A 681 17.67 8.22 4.15
C LEU A 681 16.85 8.23 2.85
N SER A 682 16.83 7.14 2.09
CA SER A 682 16.03 7.05 0.86
C SER A 682 14.52 7.06 1.15
N LEU A 683 14.09 6.36 2.20
CA LEU A 683 12.71 6.46 2.71
C LEU A 683 12.39 7.90 3.13
N ALA A 684 13.29 8.56 3.86
CA ALA A 684 13.11 9.95 4.28
C ALA A 684 12.96 10.91 3.08
N HIS A 685 13.71 10.70 1.98
CA HIS A 685 13.55 11.49 0.75
C HIS A 685 12.21 11.24 0.06
N TYR A 686 11.74 10.00 0.02
CA TYR A 686 10.44 9.67 -0.54
C TYR A 686 9.30 10.30 0.27
N GLN A 687 9.36 10.20 1.60
CA GLN A 687 8.39 10.83 2.49
C GLN A 687 8.46 12.35 2.40
N ALA A 688 9.67 12.91 2.37
CA ALA A 688 9.86 14.33 2.11
C ALA A 688 9.17 14.72 0.80
N ALA A 689 9.33 13.97 -0.29
CA ALA A 689 8.74 14.29 -1.59
C ALA A 689 7.20 14.23 -1.62
N PHE A 690 6.58 13.27 -0.93
CA PHE A 690 5.16 12.95 -1.17
C PHE A 690 4.25 12.98 0.06
N ALA A 691 4.77 12.92 1.28
CA ALA A 691 3.93 12.94 2.48
C ALA A 691 3.23 14.30 2.65
N PRO A 692 1.97 14.34 3.12
CA PRO A 692 1.29 15.58 3.44
C PRO A 692 1.90 16.26 4.68
N GLY A 693 1.84 17.59 4.76
CA GLY A 693 2.20 18.34 5.98
C GLY A 693 3.69 18.44 6.31
N VAL A 694 4.58 17.98 5.42
CA VAL A 694 6.04 17.99 5.63
C VAL A 694 6.75 19.18 4.98
N GLY A 695 6.05 19.93 4.11
CA GLY A 695 6.56 21.11 3.43
C GLY A 695 6.96 22.24 4.38
N GLY A 696 7.98 23.01 4.00
CA GLY A 696 8.50 24.12 4.81
C GLY A 696 9.31 23.69 6.03
N ARG A 697 9.76 22.42 6.07
CA ARG A 697 10.48 21.86 7.22
C ARG A 697 11.86 21.33 6.82
N ARG A 698 12.72 21.18 7.84
CA ARG A 698 14.00 20.48 7.75
C ARG A 698 14.06 19.33 8.74
N PHE A 699 14.80 18.27 8.42
CA PHE A 699 14.81 17.04 9.20
C PHE A 699 16.23 16.52 9.43
N LEU A 700 16.61 16.34 10.70
CA LEU A 700 17.81 15.59 11.08
C LEU A 700 17.54 14.08 10.93
N ILE A 701 18.25 13.44 10.00
CA ILE A 701 18.04 12.01 9.67
C ILE A 701 19.12 11.16 10.35
N THR A 702 18.80 10.60 11.52
CA THR A 702 19.68 9.68 12.27
C THR A 702 18.89 8.85 13.28
N PRO A 703 19.19 7.55 13.51
CA PRO A 703 18.66 6.76 14.63
C PRO A 703 19.04 7.29 16.01
N GLY A 704 20.15 8.02 16.11
CA GLY A 704 20.73 8.41 17.38
C GLY A 704 22.26 8.43 17.30
N CYS A 705 22.90 8.30 18.47
CA CYS A 705 24.35 8.30 18.58
C CYS A 705 24.91 6.87 18.54
N ASN A 706 26.14 6.71 18.04
CA ASN A 706 26.87 5.44 17.97
C ASN A 706 28.38 5.68 18.20
N SER A 707 29.08 4.71 18.78
CA SER A 707 30.55 4.80 18.95
C SER A 707 31.33 4.04 17.87
N ASN A 708 32.55 4.47 17.58
CA ASN A 708 33.46 3.74 16.69
C ASN A 708 33.89 2.40 17.31
N GLN A 709 33.94 2.30 18.65
CA GLN A 709 34.20 1.03 19.34
C GLN A 709 33.09 0.01 19.06
N GLU A 710 31.82 0.43 19.14
CA GLU A 710 30.67 -0.43 18.82
C GLU A 710 30.75 -0.94 17.37
N ILE A 711 31.13 -0.09 16.41
CA ILE A 711 31.34 -0.50 15.02
C ILE A 711 32.47 -1.54 14.90
N CYS A 712 33.60 -1.35 15.59
CA CYS A 712 34.71 -2.31 15.59
C CYS A 712 34.28 -3.67 16.16
N ASP A 713 33.55 -3.66 17.26
CA ASP A 713 33.06 -4.89 17.91
C ASP A 713 32.07 -5.64 17.02
N ILE A 714 31.14 -4.93 16.36
CA ILE A 714 30.22 -5.52 15.37
C ILE A 714 31.03 -6.17 14.23
N LEU A 715 31.99 -5.45 13.64
CA LEU A 715 32.77 -5.95 12.52
C LEU A 715 33.62 -7.18 12.90
N ARG A 716 34.26 -7.18 14.07
CA ARG A 716 35.06 -8.33 14.54
C ARG A 716 34.20 -9.55 14.84
N ARG A 717 33.01 -9.35 15.40
CA ARG A 717 32.05 -10.43 15.68
C ARG A 717 31.51 -11.06 14.39
N GLU A 718 31.06 -10.23 13.46
CA GLU A 718 30.35 -10.68 12.25
C GLU A 718 31.29 -11.08 11.10
N PHE A 719 32.56 -10.64 11.13
CA PHE A 719 33.60 -11.00 10.17
C PHE A 719 34.90 -11.44 10.87
N PRO A 720 34.91 -12.60 11.55
CA PRO A 720 36.10 -13.09 12.27
C PRO A 720 37.35 -13.21 11.39
N GLU A 721 37.21 -13.38 10.08
CA GLU A 721 38.31 -13.41 9.13
C GLU A 721 39.04 -12.07 8.96
N LEU A 722 38.43 -10.96 9.41
CA LEU A 722 39.01 -9.62 9.40
C LEU A 722 39.60 -9.21 10.75
N ASP A 723 39.61 -10.09 11.75
CA ASP A 723 40.00 -9.76 13.13
C ASP A 723 41.39 -9.10 13.21
N GLU A 724 42.36 -9.64 12.46
CA GLU A 724 43.73 -9.12 12.38
C GLU A 724 43.84 -7.73 11.71
N LYS A 725 42.79 -7.31 11.00
CA LYS A 725 42.72 -6.06 10.23
C LYS A 725 41.90 -4.97 10.91
N ILE A 726 41.14 -5.28 11.95
CA ILE A 726 40.28 -4.35 12.66
C ILE A 726 40.87 -4.08 14.05
N PRO A 727 41.02 -2.82 14.47
CA PRO A 727 41.55 -2.48 15.78
C PRO A 727 40.61 -3.01 16.88
N PRO A 728 41.14 -3.70 17.91
CA PRO A 728 40.30 -4.25 18.98
C PRO A 728 39.79 -3.16 19.95
N GLY A 729 40.56 -2.08 20.13
CA GLY A 729 40.23 -1.02 21.08
C GLY A 729 39.98 -1.55 22.50
N ASN A 730 38.84 -1.17 23.08
CA ASN A 730 38.34 -1.65 24.37
C ASN A 730 36.98 -2.35 24.17
N PRO A 731 36.95 -3.66 23.83
CA PRO A 731 35.72 -4.36 23.50
C PRO A 731 34.64 -4.23 24.60
N GLY A 732 33.41 -3.97 24.18
CA GLY A 732 32.25 -3.76 25.06
C GLY A 732 32.15 -2.37 25.70
N GLN A 733 33.13 -1.48 25.52
CA GLN A 733 33.09 -0.10 26.03
C GLN A 733 32.53 0.85 24.97
N HIS A 734 31.21 0.88 24.82
CA HIS A 734 30.52 1.69 23.78
C HIS A 734 30.09 3.08 24.25
N ALA A 735 30.38 3.43 25.51
CA ALA A 735 30.00 4.71 26.08
C ALA A 735 30.77 5.85 25.40
N LEU A 736 30.03 6.87 24.97
CA LEU A 736 30.62 8.08 24.39
C LEU A 736 31.34 8.91 25.47
N PRO A 737 32.36 9.69 25.10
CA PRO A 737 33.05 10.60 26.03
C PRO A 737 32.09 11.54 26.79
N ALA A 738 32.47 11.90 28.02
CA ALA A 738 31.72 12.87 28.80
C ALA A 738 31.67 14.23 28.04
N GLY A 739 30.48 14.81 27.93
CA GLY A 739 30.27 16.05 27.18
C GLY A 739 29.90 15.85 25.70
N SER A 740 29.92 14.62 25.19
CA SER A 740 29.45 14.32 23.84
C SER A 740 28.03 14.84 23.59
N PHE A 741 27.83 15.43 22.43
CA PHE A 741 26.53 15.98 22.03
C PHE A 741 25.47 14.88 21.93
N LYS A 742 24.21 15.29 21.93
CA LYS A 742 23.06 14.42 21.72
C LYS A 742 22.28 14.89 20.51
N VAL A 743 21.39 14.05 20.03
CA VAL A 743 20.49 14.39 18.92
C VAL A 743 19.05 14.15 19.32
N ASP A 744 18.18 15.04 18.85
CA ASP A 744 16.74 14.86 18.86
C ASP A 744 16.28 14.57 17.42
N ASN A 745 15.83 13.33 17.20
CA ASN A 745 15.33 12.84 15.92
C ASN A 745 13.80 12.69 15.89
N SER A 746 13.08 13.18 16.91
CA SER A 746 11.61 13.07 17.03
C SER A 746 10.90 13.49 15.74
N SER A 747 11.25 14.66 15.20
CA SER A 747 10.66 15.20 13.96
C SER A 747 10.77 14.21 12.77
N SER A 748 11.92 13.56 12.58
CA SER A 748 12.08 12.57 11.50
C SER A 748 11.27 11.28 11.73
N ARG A 749 11.02 10.91 12.99
CA ARG A 749 10.27 9.69 13.34
C ARG A 749 8.76 9.94 13.31
N GLU A 750 8.33 11.06 13.85
CA GLU A 750 6.92 11.38 14.08
C GLU A 750 6.28 12.04 12.85
N VAL A 751 7.03 12.91 12.15
CA VAL A 751 6.49 13.66 11.00
C VAL A 751 6.78 12.95 9.68
N LEU A 752 8.02 12.47 9.47
CA LEU A 752 8.37 11.72 8.25
C LEU A 752 8.08 10.22 8.35
N GLY A 753 7.78 9.69 9.54
CA GLY A 753 7.52 8.25 9.72
C GLY A 753 8.74 7.36 9.52
N VAL A 754 9.96 7.88 9.71
CA VAL A 754 11.18 7.10 9.46
C VAL A 754 11.42 6.09 10.60
N ALA A 755 11.31 4.81 10.28
CA ALA A 755 11.74 3.71 11.14
C ALA A 755 13.20 3.35 10.85
N TYR A 756 14.11 3.73 11.74
CA TYR A 756 15.54 3.53 11.54
C TYR A 756 15.98 2.09 11.74
N ARG A 757 16.88 1.62 10.89
CA ARG A 757 17.53 0.32 10.99
C ARG A 757 18.50 0.27 12.18
N PRO A 758 18.68 -0.90 12.81
CA PRO A 758 19.72 -1.09 13.81
C PRO A 758 21.12 -0.83 13.22
N LEU A 759 22.01 -0.22 14.01
CA LEU A 759 23.39 0.07 13.61
C LEU A 759 24.11 -1.19 13.10
N GLU A 760 23.90 -2.32 13.78
CA GLU A 760 24.45 -3.61 13.37
C GLU A 760 24.08 -4.00 11.95
N THR A 761 22.80 -3.91 11.58
CA THR A 761 22.34 -4.19 10.21
C THR A 761 23.05 -3.27 9.20
N THR A 762 23.17 -1.99 9.51
CA THR A 762 23.82 -1.01 8.63
C THR A 762 25.31 -1.32 8.46
N VAL A 763 26.04 -1.59 9.54
CA VAL A 763 27.48 -1.89 9.53
C VAL A 763 27.74 -3.20 8.77
N VAL A 764 27.00 -4.26 9.08
CA VAL A 764 27.17 -5.59 8.49
C VAL A 764 26.88 -5.58 6.98
N ASP A 765 25.77 -4.98 6.56
CA ASP A 765 25.42 -4.91 5.14
C ASP A 765 26.41 -4.06 4.35
N THR A 766 26.89 -2.96 4.94
CA THR A 766 27.95 -2.13 4.35
C THR A 766 29.24 -2.93 4.18
N ALA A 767 29.70 -3.61 5.23
CA ALA A 767 30.91 -4.43 5.20
C ALA A 767 30.82 -5.56 4.16
N ARG A 768 29.72 -6.33 4.14
CA ARG A 768 29.46 -7.37 3.12
C ARG A 768 29.54 -6.82 1.71
N SER A 769 28.91 -5.66 1.47
CA SER A 769 28.93 -5.01 0.17
C SER A 769 30.34 -4.60 -0.24
N LEU A 770 31.10 -3.96 0.66
CA LEU A 770 32.47 -3.52 0.37
C LEU A 770 33.42 -4.68 0.12
N LEU A 771 33.33 -5.77 0.92
CA LEU A 771 34.11 -6.98 0.70
C LEU A 771 33.80 -7.63 -0.64
N LYS A 772 32.51 -7.70 -1.01
CA LYS A 772 32.08 -8.20 -2.32
C LYS A 772 32.67 -7.36 -3.45
N VAL A 773 32.57 -6.03 -3.37
CA VAL A 773 33.12 -5.12 -4.38
C VAL A 773 34.64 -5.25 -4.48
N ALA A 774 35.35 -5.27 -3.36
CA ALA A 774 36.80 -5.46 -3.34
C ALA A 774 37.22 -6.79 -3.99
N LYS A 775 36.48 -7.87 -3.74
CA LYS A 775 36.70 -9.18 -4.38
C LYS A 775 36.45 -9.12 -5.89
N THR A 776 35.36 -8.48 -6.32
CA THR A 776 35.02 -8.32 -7.75
C THR A 776 36.05 -7.47 -8.50
N LEU A 777 36.56 -6.40 -7.90
CA LEU A 777 37.59 -5.56 -8.52
C LEU A 777 38.92 -6.31 -8.64
N LYS A 778 39.32 -7.07 -7.62
CA LYS A 778 40.53 -7.93 -7.69
C LYS A 778 40.45 -9.00 -8.76
N ALA A 779 39.27 -9.48 -9.11
CA ALA A 779 39.08 -10.50 -10.16
C ALA A 779 39.12 -9.92 -11.60
N LYS A 780 39.10 -8.58 -11.75
CA LYS A 780 39.20 -7.89 -13.04
C LYS A 780 40.63 -7.50 -13.43
N VAL A 781 41.56 -7.55 -12.46
CA VAL A 781 43.01 -7.34 -12.62
C VAL A 781 43.67 -8.70 -12.73
#